data_AF-A0A9E2CDB3-F1
#
_entry.id   AF-A0A9E2CDB3-F1
#
_cell.length_a   1.000
_cell.length_b   1.000
_cell.length_c   1.000
_cell.angle_alpha   90.00
_cell.angle_beta   90.00
_cell.angle_gamma   90.00
#
_symmetry.space_group_name_H-M   'P 1'
#
loop_
_entity.id
_entity.type
_entity.pdbx_description
1 polymer ?
#
loop_
_entity_poly.entity_id
_entity_poly.type
_entity_poly.pdbx_seq_one_letter_code
_entity_poly.pdbx_strand_id
1 'polypeptide(L)'
;MLIKDTFKKIETITEWSTGTRYTSCCYLCNKREVPTCLTEKGRLCVDCVASEFKKITANDNLTELTFPQINHILNSSGNVRLRLILLWKFEEIFKIISEENPADIDALIASLVRNLEYVGQHPLARVVRQAAIEACIKLGKEILPILLQACKPEPWEFHVNIILSCLSIAPEDERVQNLTQKAAYHSNPIVREYALKIIANHNFSWGEDVLKYLMNDNKKEVAALAAKIMSNLDMLNLKKATLSKGITENELAQIVEIIDKNYDLDTIKKIHHRYLQHIFKKNAIPQRKTELICAMALVFADKDLFQGLFSFLSEDVKKVLHILVWDGEKHNTKKLEKMFGIQIIEKDEYKKRTSFCDDYILFQAQIGYYYEENSYLYLPDGLRKIIKKYLPLPEDYELLPLDTIKKTDFIHEDNALIISQIDLFITYIKQGNLKLSKNHDKPMKSSVKTMAKYCHVKEFYDDKDLEYIKTQLIIDFLITASTEKIDDSINGLKQLFDDFFKYNDLKKYQLRNLLSHVKGDLTYTYYDNKQNEETVRLSFFNLLREMSDYRWYLAKNIINHCFYNDIYLDIVDRDGASRYLYYNKIHKYGGYAKTEISGIIYKDAILIPLIKSAMFLFSAFGLVDIAYNLPENSILQEKEHKYLSIFDGLQYVRLTKLGAYVLGLTQEYEMEKIEKQKANLTLDEERLLIHIEGEDVVKRLALEKVGEKISSVHYRVGYNSFLKECFCEKDIQQKIIFFKNYISSKPPQIWQDFLNGIMKKINPLTIEGDITVYNLTPDKELISILATDEILKKYILKAENYRVLIKTAHINKVKKRLGELGYFVDKMSPISEN
;
A
#
# COMPACT_ATOMS: atom_id res chain seq x y z
N MET A 1 -18.47 35.10 -40.54
CA MET A 1 -18.99 35.98 -41.62
C MET A 1 -20.38 36.52 -41.25
N LEU A 2 -20.51 37.14 -40.08
CA LEU A 2 -21.81 37.55 -39.54
C LEU A 2 -21.65 38.93 -38.93
N ILE A 3 -22.62 39.81 -39.20
CA ILE A 3 -22.72 41.18 -38.70
C ILE A 3 -21.89 42.22 -39.50
N LYS A 4 -21.96 42.33 -40.84
CA LYS A 4 -21.32 43.48 -41.54
C LYS A 4 -22.14 44.79 -41.42
N ASP A 5 -23.47 44.71 -41.40
CA ASP A 5 -24.32 45.92 -41.41
C ASP A 5 -24.65 46.51 -40.03
N THR A 6 -24.42 45.80 -38.93
CA THR A 6 -24.58 46.38 -37.57
C THR A 6 -23.50 47.40 -37.23
N PHE A 7 -22.33 47.34 -37.87
CA PHE A 7 -21.23 48.27 -37.58
C PHE A 7 -21.46 49.69 -38.11
N LYS A 8 -22.40 49.89 -39.05
CA LYS A 8 -22.88 51.23 -39.41
C LYS A 8 -23.72 51.87 -38.30
N LYS A 9 -24.40 51.06 -37.49
CA LYS A 9 -25.27 51.53 -36.40
C LYS A 9 -24.52 51.88 -35.13
N ILE A 10 -23.31 51.34 -34.95
CA ILE A 10 -22.49 51.59 -33.76
C ILE A 10 -22.10 53.05 -33.61
N GLU A 11 -21.94 53.79 -34.72
CA GLU A 11 -21.59 55.22 -34.70
C GLU A 11 -22.76 56.10 -34.21
N THR A 12 -23.99 55.63 -34.34
CA THR A 12 -25.20 56.42 -34.05
C THR A 12 -25.65 56.20 -32.61
N ILE A 13 -25.50 57.22 -31.76
CA ILE A 13 -25.88 57.15 -30.33
C ILE A 13 -27.34 56.71 -30.13
N THR A 14 -28.27 57.12 -31.00
CA THR A 14 -29.70 56.77 -30.90
C THR A 14 -30.01 55.29 -31.15
N GLU A 15 -29.09 54.54 -31.74
CA GLU A 15 -29.22 53.08 -31.95
C GLU A 15 -28.87 52.27 -30.68
N TRP A 16 -28.32 52.95 -29.65
CA TRP A 16 -28.04 52.37 -28.35
C TRP A 16 -29.19 52.61 -27.39
N SER A 17 -29.80 51.54 -26.88
CA SER A 17 -30.91 51.66 -25.93
C SER A 17 -30.43 51.94 -24.52
N THR A 18 -31.06 52.90 -23.85
CA THR A 18 -30.87 53.23 -22.43
C THR A 18 -31.99 52.70 -21.51
N GLY A 19 -32.82 51.76 -21.99
CA GLY A 19 -34.01 51.25 -21.30
C GLY A 19 -33.75 50.51 -19.96
N THR A 20 -34.81 49.97 -19.34
CA THR A 20 -34.71 49.28 -18.05
C THR A 20 -34.02 47.91 -18.18
N ARG A 21 -33.20 47.53 -17.18
CA ARG A 21 -32.41 46.27 -17.14
C ARG A 21 -33.24 44.98 -17.30
N TYR A 22 -34.57 45.07 -17.27
CA TYR A 22 -35.49 43.94 -17.36
C TYR A 22 -35.77 43.48 -18.81
N THR A 23 -35.53 44.32 -19.83
CA THR A 23 -35.86 44.01 -21.24
C THR A 23 -34.64 43.94 -22.18
N SER A 24 -33.43 44.10 -21.65
CA SER A 24 -32.18 44.23 -22.43
C SER A 24 -31.14 43.20 -21.97
N CYS A 25 -31.29 41.96 -22.43
CA CYS A 25 -30.29 40.90 -22.25
C CYS A 25 -29.33 40.89 -23.45
N CYS A 26 -28.02 40.84 -23.20
CA CYS A 26 -27.05 40.67 -24.26
C CYS A 26 -27.14 39.27 -24.87
N TYR A 27 -27.34 39.18 -26.18
CA TYR A 27 -27.45 37.93 -26.95
C TYR A 27 -26.23 37.01 -26.78
N LEU A 28 -25.01 37.56 -26.66
CA LEU A 28 -23.79 36.76 -26.53
C LEU A 28 -23.44 36.33 -25.10
N CYS A 29 -23.45 37.25 -24.12
CA CYS A 29 -23.00 36.95 -22.75
C CYS A 29 -24.12 36.79 -21.73
N ASN A 30 -25.39 36.93 -22.14
CA ASN A 30 -26.58 36.90 -21.28
C ASN A 30 -26.59 37.89 -20.10
N LYS A 31 -25.66 38.87 -20.07
CA LYS A 31 -25.66 39.92 -19.05
C LYS A 31 -26.80 40.90 -19.30
N ARG A 32 -27.44 41.34 -18.21
CA ARG A 32 -28.48 42.38 -18.19
C ARG A 32 -27.82 43.73 -17.91
N GLU A 33 -27.25 44.32 -18.95
CA GLU A 33 -26.51 45.59 -18.88
C GLU A 33 -27.07 46.58 -19.89
N VAL A 34 -27.05 47.86 -19.55
CA VAL A 34 -27.37 48.96 -20.46
C VAL A 34 -26.22 49.97 -20.47
N PRO A 35 -25.92 50.60 -21.61
CA PRO A 35 -26.67 50.53 -22.88
C PRO A 35 -26.37 49.27 -23.72
N THR A 36 -27.32 48.90 -24.59
CA THR A 36 -27.15 47.82 -25.59
C THR A 36 -27.39 48.32 -27.02
N CYS A 37 -26.62 47.82 -27.98
CA CYS A 37 -26.83 48.10 -29.40
C CYS A 37 -27.72 47.02 -30.01
N LEU A 38 -28.75 47.41 -30.78
CA LEU A 38 -29.59 46.45 -31.51
C LEU A 38 -28.84 45.95 -32.75
N THR A 39 -28.77 44.62 -32.89
CA THR A 39 -28.16 43.94 -34.05
C THR A 39 -29.18 43.00 -34.67
N GLU A 40 -28.92 42.50 -35.89
CA GLU A 40 -29.79 41.53 -36.57
C GLU A 40 -30.02 40.24 -35.77
N LYS A 41 -29.07 39.88 -34.89
CA LYS A 41 -29.16 38.69 -34.03
C LYS A 41 -29.74 38.94 -32.64
N GLY A 42 -30.03 40.19 -32.31
CA GLY A 42 -30.46 40.62 -30.99
C GLY A 42 -29.60 41.74 -30.42
N ARG A 43 -29.80 42.08 -29.15
CA ARG A 43 -29.11 43.17 -28.48
C ARG A 43 -27.72 42.73 -28.00
N LEU A 44 -26.69 43.55 -28.19
CA LEU A 44 -25.35 43.32 -27.64
C LEU A 44 -24.98 44.38 -26.61
N CYS A 45 -24.35 43.99 -25.51
CA CYS A 45 -23.76 44.93 -24.56
C CYS A 45 -22.48 45.55 -25.13
N VAL A 46 -22.03 46.66 -24.53
CA VAL A 46 -20.81 47.40 -24.89
C VAL A 46 -19.60 46.48 -25.08
N ASP A 47 -19.37 45.53 -24.17
CA ASP A 47 -18.20 44.65 -24.20
C ASP A 47 -18.27 43.62 -25.33
N CYS A 48 -19.46 43.06 -25.57
CA CYS A 48 -19.67 42.13 -26.69
C CYS A 48 -19.58 42.83 -28.04
N VAL A 49 -20.07 44.07 -28.15
CA VAL A 49 -19.88 44.91 -29.35
C VAL A 49 -18.39 45.15 -29.60
N ALA A 50 -17.64 45.55 -28.58
CA ALA A 50 -16.20 45.79 -28.70
C ALA A 50 -15.42 44.53 -29.10
N SER A 51 -15.72 43.38 -28.49
CA SER A 51 -15.08 42.10 -28.80
C SER A 51 -15.31 41.67 -30.24
N GLU A 52 -16.56 41.70 -30.71
CA GLU A 52 -16.87 41.34 -32.10
C GLU A 52 -16.29 42.34 -33.09
N PHE A 53 -16.29 43.64 -32.74
CA PHE A 53 -15.67 44.67 -33.57
C PHE A 53 -14.18 44.42 -33.75
N LYS A 54 -13.44 44.20 -32.64
CA LYS A 54 -11.99 43.95 -32.64
C LYS A 54 -11.60 42.74 -33.48
N LYS A 55 -12.42 41.67 -33.49
CA LYS A 55 -12.19 40.47 -34.32
C LYS A 55 -12.31 40.75 -35.82
N ILE A 56 -13.27 41.58 -36.21
CA ILE A 56 -13.56 41.86 -37.62
C ILE A 56 -12.51 42.81 -38.20
N THR A 57 -12.09 43.81 -37.42
CA THR A 57 -11.13 44.83 -37.86
C THR A 57 -9.67 44.38 -37.75
N ALA A 58 -9.41 43.15 -37.30
CA ALA A 58 -8.05 42.61 -37.18
C ALA A 58 -7.31 42.59 -38.53
N ASN A 59 -8.03 42.38 -39.64
CA ASN A 59 -7.49 42.27 -40.99
C ASN A 59 -7.63 43.54 -41.83
N ASP A 60 -8.12 44.65 -41.27
CA ASP A 60 -8.25 45.91 -42.02
C ASP A 60 -6.85 46.46 -42.36
N ASN A 61 -6.63 46.82 -43.62
CA ASN A 61 -5.36 47.42 -44.05
C ASN A 61 -5.36 48.93 -43.75
N LEU A 62 -4.35 49.42 -43.03
CA LEU A 62 -4.22 50.83 -42.63
C LEU A 62 -3.21 51.62 -43.46
N THR A 63 -2.55 51.01 -44.45
CA THR A 63 -1.49 51.63 -45.26
C THR A 63 -1.95 52.80 -46.15
N GLU A 64 -3.25 53.05 -46.26
CA GLU A 64 -3.81 54.13 -47.11
C GLU A 64 -4.07 55.44 -46.34
N LEU A 65 -3.88 55.47 -45.01
CA LEU A 65 -4.13 56.65 -44.19
C LEU A 65 -2.86 57.47 -43.94
N THR A 66 -2.92 58.76 -44.25
CA THR A 66 -1.83 59.72 -43.97
C THR A 66 -1.83 60.17 -42.50
N PHE A 67 -0.68 60.61 -41.98
CA PHE A 67 -0.59 61.12 -40.60
C PHE A 67 -1.61 62.23 -40.28
N PRO A 68 -1.85 63.26 -41.12
CA PRO A 68 -2.88 64.27 -40.84
C PRO A 68 -4.28 63.67 -40.65
N GLN A 69 -4.63 62.61 -41.40
CA GLN A 69 -5.91 61.92 -41.26
C GLN A 69 -5.97 61.12 -39.95
N ILE A 70 -4.92 60.39 -39.60
CA ILE A 70 -4.81 59.63 -38.34
C ILE A 70 -4.91 60.58 -37.15
N ASN A 71 -4.13 61.66 -37.17
CA ASN A 71 -4.10 62.68 -36.14
C ASN A 71 -5.47 63.37 -35.99
N HIS A 72 -6.14 63.66 -37.11
CA HIS A 72 -7.50 64.20 -37.10
C HIS A 72 -8.51 63.21 -36.48
N ILE A 73 -8.45 61.92 -36.80
CA ILE A 73 -9.38 60.91 -36.23
C ILE A 73 -9.18 60.72 -34.72
N LEU A 74 -7.93 60.67 -34.25
CA LEU A 74 -7.62 60.50 -32.83
C LEU A 74 -8.00 61.73 -31.98
N ASN A 75 -8.06 62.93 -32.59
CA ASN A 75 -8.40 64.17 -31.91
C ASN A 75 -9.85 64.66 -32.16
N SER A 76 -10.55 64.21 -33.21
CA SER A 76 -11.90 64.67 -33.57
C SER A 76 -13.03 63.92 -32.86
N SER A 77 -14.10 64.60 -32.48
CA SER A 77 -15.21 64.01 -31.72
C SER A 77 -16.11 63.02 -32.50
N GLY A 78 -15.95 62.88 -33.82
CA GLY A 78 -17.00 62.36 -34.71
C GLY A 78 -16.92 60.89 -35.13
N ASN A 79 -15.81 60.15 -34.93
CA ASN A 79 -15.71 58.77 -35.44
C ASN A 79 -15.08 57.78 -34.44
N VAL A 80 -15.92 57.23 -33.56
CA VAL A 80 -15.51 56.25 -32.54
C VAL A 80 -15.04 54.93 -33.17
N ARG A 81 -15.60 54.55 -34.31
CA ARG A 81 -15.28 53.31 -35.02
C ARG A 81 -13.84 53.32 -35.53
N LEU A 82 -13.49 54.31 -36.35
CA LEU A 82 -12.12 54.48 -36.87
C LEU A 82 -11.14 54.72 -35.73
N ARG A 83 -11.50 55.51 -34.71
CA ARG A 83 -10.68 55.73 -33.53
C ARG A 83 -10.31 54.43 -32.82
N LEU A 84 -11.28 53.52 -32.60
CA LEU A 84 -11.02 52.22 -31.97
C LEU A 84 -10.10 51.33 -32.83
N ILE A 85 -10.30 51.34 -34.15
CA ILE A 85 -9.41 50.61 -35.08
C ILE A 85 -7.97 51.13 -34.93
N LEU A 86 -7.79 52.45 -34.98
CA LEU A 86 -6.48 53.07 -34.84
C LEU A 86 -5.84 52.75 -33.48
N LEU A 87 -6.59 52.79 -32.38
CA LEU A 87 -6.05 52.47 -31.06
C LEU A 87 -5.69 50.99 -30.90
N TRP A 88 -6.50 50.05 -31.43
CA TRP A 88 -6.17 48.62 -31.36
C TRP A 88 -4.95 48.22 -32.21
N LYS A 89 -4.73 48.95 -33.31
CA LYS A 89 -3.60 48.79 -34.23
C LYS A 89 -2.53 49.88 -34.05
N PHE A 90 -2.48 50.53 -32.89
CA PHE A 90 -1.60 51.68 -32.68
C PHE A 90 -0.13 51.35 -32.90
N GLU A 91 0.32 50.15 -32.53
CA GLU A 91 1.69 49.68 -32.73
C GLU A 91 2.09 49.59 -34.22
N GLU A 92 1.17 49.13 -35.09
CA GLU A 92 1.35 49.08 -36.55
C GLU A 92 1.48 50.50 -37.11
N ILE A 93 0.59 51.40 -36.68
CA ILE A 93 0.59 52.82 -37.07
C ILE A 93 1.85 53.53 -36.60
N PHE A 94 2.25 53.28 -35.35
CA PHE A 94 3.45 53.85 -34.75
C PHE A 94 4.69 53.46 -35.56
N LYS A 95 4.79 52.19 -35.97
CA LYS A 95 5.90 51.71 -36.80
C LYS A 95 5.92 52.39 -38.18
N ILE A 96 4.77 52.44 -38.88
CA ILE A 96 4.66 53.07 -40.21
C ILE A 96 5.07 54.54 -40.14
N ILE A 97 4.52 55.31 -39.21
CA ILE A 97 4.83 56.74 -39.08
C ILE A 97 6.27 56.96 -38.64
N SER A 98 6.82 56.09 -37.78
CA SER A 98 8.22 56.18 -37.37
C SER A 98 9.20 55.96 -38.53
N GLU A 99 8.84 55.13 -39.51
CA GLU A 99 9.64 54.87 -40.71
C GLU A 99 9.45 55.97 -41.77
N GLU A 100 8.23 56.46 -41.96
CA GLU A 100 7.90 57.43 -43.03
C GLU A 100 8.12 58.90 -42.64
N ASN A 101 7.76 59.31 -41.42
CA ASN A 101 7.81 60.70 -40.96
C ASN A 101 8.14 60.80 -39.44
N PRO A 102 9.42 60.63 -39.05
CA PRO A 102 9.82 60.61 -37.63
C PRO A 102 9.46 61.87 -36.83
N ALA A 103 9.34 63.04 -37.50
CA ALA A 103 8.99 64.30 -36.86
C ALA A 103 7.55 64.33 -36.27
N ASP A 104 6.68 63.41 -36.71
CA ASP A 104 5.27 63.35 -36.30
C ASP A 104 5.01 62.40 -35.12
N ILE A 105 6.02 61.64 -34.67
CA ILE A 105 5.90 60.63 -33.61
C ILE A 105 5.42 61.27 -32.30
N ASP A 106 5.99 62.40 -31.88
CA ASP A 106 5.63 63.05 -30.62
C ASP A 106 4.16 63.51 -30.62
N ALA A 107 3.69 64.03 -31.76
CA ALA A 107 2.30 64.43 -31.93
C ALA A 107 1.34 63.22 -31.95
N LEU A 108 1.78 62.09 -32.52
CA LEU A 108 1.04 60.82 -32.49
C LEU A 108 0.91 60.27 -31.07
N ILE A 109 2.02 60.24 -30.30
CA ILE A 109 2.01 59.80 -28.90
C ILE A 109 1.14 60.72 -28.05
N ALA A 110 1.25 62.05 -28.21
CA ALA A 110 0.39 63.00 -27.51
C ALA A 110 -1.09 62.75 -27.80
N SER A 111 -1.43 62.37 -29.03
CA SER A 111 -2.79 62.00 -29.43
C SER A 111 -3.27 60.69 -28.79
N LEU A 112 -2.40 59.70 -28.63
CA LEU A 112 -2.69 58.49 -27.86
C LEU A 112 -3.00 58.81 -26.39
N VAL A 113 -2.14 59.60 -25.74
CA VAL A 113 -2.30 59.97 -24.32
C VAL A 113 -3.62 60.71 -24.11
N ARG A 114 -4.00 61.63 -25.00
CA ARG A 114 -5.32 62.31 -24.94
C ARG A 114 -6.50 61.34 -24.97
N ASN A 115 -6.37 60.19 -25.61
CA ASN A 115 -7.44 59.19 -25.66
C ASN A 115 -7.65 58.44 -24.32
N LEU A 116 -6.69 58.52 -23.37
CA LEU A 116 -6.91 58.07 -21.99
C LEU A 116 -7.92 58.96 -21.24
N GLU A 117 -8.04 60.22 -21.65
CA GLU A 117 -9.02 61.19 -21.12
C GLU A 117 -10.35 61.13 -21.89
N TYR A 118 -10.53 60.24 -22.87
CA TYR A 118 -11.69 60.34 -23.76
C TYR A 118 -13.03 60.29 -23.02
N VAL A 119 -13.69 61.46 -22.90
CA VAL A 119 -15.03 61.64 -22.35
C VAL A 119 -15.98 61.92 -23.51
N GLY A 120 -16.60 60.86 -24.03
CA GLY A 120 -17.66 60.97 -25.04
C GLY A 120 -19.01 60.62 -24.44
N GLN A 121 -20.09 61.23 -24.95
CA GLN A 121 -21.47 60.79 -24.68
C GLN A 121 -21.78 59.40 -25.29
N HIS A 122 -20.83 58.85 -26.06
CA HIS A 122 -20.96 57.57 -26.73
C HIS A 122 -20.78 56.39 -25.75
N PRO A 123 -21.64 55.35 -25.80
CA PRO A 123 -21.52 54.13 -24.98
C PRO A 123 -20.15 53.43 -25.01
N LEU A 124 -19.45 53.53 -26.13
CA LEU A 124 -18.10 52.96 -26.31
C LEU A 124 -16.97 53.84 -25.74
N ALA A 125 -17.24 54.99 -25.11
CA ALA A 125 -16.18 55.86 -24.60
C ALA A 125 -15.24 55.14 -23.61
N ARG A 126 -15.79 54.23 -22.78
CA ARG A 126 -14.98 53.36 -21.90
C ARG A 126 -14.05 52.44 -22.69
N VAL A 127 -14.54 51.89 -23.81
CA VAL A 127 -13.78 50.99 -24.69
C VAL A 127 -12.65 51.74 -25.37
N VAL A 128 -12.86 53.00 -25.77
CA VAL A 128 -11.81 53.88 -26.33
C VAL A 128 -10.70 54.07 -25.32
N ARG A 129 -11.01 54.41 -24.06
CA ARG A 129 -10.00 54.56 -23.01
C ARG A 129 -9.24 53.26 -22.75
N GLN A 130 -9.95 52.13 -22.71
CA GLN A 130 -9.31 50.81 -22.55
C GLN A 130 -8.37 50.48 -23.72
N ALA A 131 -8.78 50.76 -24.97
CA ALA A 131 -7.94 50.57 -26.14
C ALA A 131 -6.68 51.47 -26.10
N ALA A 132 -6.82 52.71 -25.61
CA ALA A 132 -5.69 53.61 -25.39
C ALA A 132 -4.73 53.09 -24.30
N ILE A 133 -5.25 52.53 -23.20
CA ILE A 133 -4.42 51.88 -22.17
C ILE A 133 -3.63 50.73 -22.77
N GLU A 134 -4.29 49.82 -23.52
CA GLU A 134 -3.65 48.70 -24.19
C GLU A 134 -2.54 49.16 -25.16
N ALA A 135 -2.80 50.21 -25.94
CA ALA A 135 -1.81 50.79 -26.84
C ALA A 135 -0.60 51.38 -26.08
N CYS A 136 -0.83 52.10 -24.98
CA CYS A 136 0.25 52.59 -24.13
C CYS A 136 1.11 51.45 -23.56
N ILE A 137 0.48 50.38 -23.09
CA ILE A 137 1.18 49.21 -22.54
C ILE A 137 2.07 48.55 -23.59
N LYS A 138 1.58 48.42 -24.84
CA LYS A 138 2.34 47.84 -25.95
C LYS A 138 3.59 48.66 -26.32
N LEU A 139 3.52 49.99 -26.25
CA LEU A 139 4.69 50.86 -26.44
C LEU A 139 5.72 50.74 -25.30
N GLY A 140 5.34 50.18 -24.16
CA GLY A 140 6.25 49.87 -23.07
C GLY A 140 6.92 51.11 -22.49
N LYS A 141 8.22 51.02 -22.19
CA LYS A 141 8.94 52.06 -21.44
C LYS A 141 9.10 53.39 -22.18
N GLU A 142 8.96 53.40 -23.50
CA GLU A 142 9.18 54.59 -24.34
C GLU A 142 8.15 55.70 -24.07
N ILE A 143 6.89 55.33 -23.80
CA ILE A 143 5.82 56.28 -23.50
C ILE A 143 5.79 56.72 -22.03
N LEU A 144 6.53 56.05 -21.14
CA LEU A 144 6.47 56.26 -19.69
C LEU A 144 6.77 57.71 -19.26
N PRO A 145 7.81 58.41 -19.76
CA PRO A 145 8.07 59.80 -19.39
C PRO A 145 6.90 60.73 -19.75
N ILE A 146 6.28 60.49 -20.90
CA ILE A 146 5.17 61.30 -21.42
C ILE A 146 3.91 61.08 -20.57
N LEU A 147 3.62 59.82 -20.17
CA LEU A 147 2.51 59.51 -19.27
C LEU A 147 2.70 60.17 -17.89
N LEU A 148 3.90 60.08 -17.32
CA LEU A 148 4.22 60.69 -16.04
C LEU A 148 4.08 62.23 -16.08
N GLN A 149 4.51 62.86 -17.18
CA GLN A 149 4.38 64.30 -17.39
C GLN A 149 2.93 64.74 -17.64
N ALA A 150 2.14 63.93 -18.35
CA ALA A 150 0.75 64.22 -18.67
C ALA A 150 -0.21 64.01 -17.49
N CYS A 151 0.23 63.31 -16.44
CA CYS A 151 -0.61 62.96 -15.31
C CYS A 151 -1.13 64.20 -14.57
N LYS A 152 -2.45 64.31 -14.47
CA LYS A 152 -3.17 65.35 -13.72
C LYS A 152 -4.19 64.68 -12.79
N PRO A 153 -4.52 65.29 -11.64
CA PRO A 153 -5.47 64.72 -10.67
C PRO A 153 -6.92 64.74 -11.18
N GLU A 154 -7.28 65.72 -12.01
CA GLU A 154 -8.60 65.84 -12.63
C GLU A 154 -8.48 65.93 -14.16
N PRO A 155 -9.41 65.32 -14.92
CA PRO A 155 -10.52 64.48 -14.46
C PRO A 155 -10.05 63.13 -13.91
N TRP A 156 -10.71 62.63 -12.85
CA TRP A 156 -10.28 61.42 -12.15
C TRP A 156 -10.15 60.17 -13.04
N GLU A 157 -10.96 60.03 -14.10
CA GLU A 157 -10.85 58.92 -15.06
C GLU A 157 -9.49 58.92 -15.78
N PHE A 158 -9.02 60.10 -16.18
CA PHE A 158 -7.73 60.26 -16.86
C PHE A 158 -6.58 59.94 -15.91
N HIS A 159 -6.67 60.43 -14.66
CA HIS A 159 -5.69 60.15 -13.62
C HIS A 159 -5.52 58.64 -13.40
N VAL A 160 -6.63 57.92 -13.21
CA VAL A 160 -6.63 56.46 -13.01
C VAL A 160 -6.10 55.72 -14.22
N ASN A 161 -6.48 56.13 -15.44
CA ASN A 161 -6.01 55.47 -16.67
C ASN A 161 -4.50 55.64 -16.87
N ILE A 162 -3.94 56.82 -16.58
CA ILE A 162 -2.49 57.04 -16.61
C ILE A 162 -1.78 56.15 -15.58
N ILE A 163 -2.30 56.09 -14.35
CA ILE A 163 -1.73 55.23 -13.30
C ILE A 163 -1.74 53.76 -13.74
N LEU A 164 -2.87 53.28 -14.28
CA LEU A 164 -3.00 51.91 -14.81
C LEU A 164 -1.99 51.62 -15.92
N SER A 165 -1.84 52.53 -16.89
CA SER A 165 -0.84 52.40 -17.95
C SER A 165 0.59 52.37 -17.39
N CYS A 166 0.95 53.30 -16.51
CA CYS A 166 2.30 53.39 -15.94
C CYS A 166 2.67 52.13 -15.13
N LEU A 167 1.76 51.65 -14.28
CA LEU A 167 1.99 50.45 -13.46
C LEU A 167 2.08 49.18 -14.29
N SER A 168 1.32 49.08 -15.37
CA SER A 168 1.40 47.95 -16.29
C SER A 168 2.70 47.93 -17.09
N ILE A 169 3.33 49.10 -17.29
CA ILE A 169 4.61 49.26 -18.02
C ILE A 169 5.82 49.06 -17.11
N ALA A 170 5.85 49.72 -15.96
CA ALA A 170 7.03 49.78 -15.07
C ALA A 170 6.60 49.85 -13.60
N PRO A 171 6.13 48.72 -13.02
CA PRO A 171 5.59 48.69 -11.66
C PRO A 171 6.63 48.99 -10.57
N GLU A 172 7.91 48.68 -10.83
CA GLU A 172 9.02 48.89 -9.90
C GLU A 172 9.68 50.27 -10.02
N ASP A 173 9.22 51.13 -10.94
CA ASP A 173 9.77 52.49 -11.09
C ASP A 173 9.29 53.38 -9.93
N GLU A 174 10.22 53.97 -9.19
CA GLU A 174 9.94 54.79 -8.01
C GLU A 174 8.96 55.95 -8.30
N ARG A 175 9.00 56.52 -9.51
CA ARG A 175 8.08 57.60 -9.91
C ARG A 175 6.65 57.08 -10.09
N VAL A 176 6.51 55.85 -10.59
CA VAL A 176 5.22 55.16 -10.75
C VAL A 176 4.65 54.72 -9.40
N GLN A 177 5.50 54.23 -8.49
CA GLN A 177 5.13 53.90 -7.12
C GLN A 177 4.62 55.14 -6.37
N ASN A 178 5.38 56.23 -6.41
CA ASN A 178 5.00 57.52 -5.83
C ASN A 178 3.68 58.04 -6.40
N LEU A 179 3.44 57.88 -7.71
CA LEU A 179 2.18 58.27 -8.33
C LEU A 179 0.99 57.44 -7.79
N THR A 180 1.19 56.14 -7.60
CA THR A 180 0.17 55.22 -7.08
C THR A 180 -0.12 55.48 -5.61
N GLN A 181 0.92 55.79 -4.82
CA GLN A 181 0.75 56.23 -3.44
C GLN A 181 -0.06 57.52 -3.37
N LYS A 182 0.24 58.52 -4.21
CA LYS A 182 -0.56 59.75 -4.29
C LYS A 182 -2.04 59.49 -4.62
N ALA A 183 -2.32 58.51 -5.48
CA ALA A 183 -3.68 58.08 -5.79
C ALA A 183 -4.43 57.51 -4.57
N ALA A 184 -3.71 56.83 -3.67
CA ALA A 184 -4.27 56.36 -2.40
C ALA A 184 -4.65 57.50 -1.43
N TYR A 185 -4.07 58.69 -1.57
CA TYR A 185 -4.44 59.88 -0.79
C TYR A 185 -5.42 60.81 -1.52
N HIS A 186 -5.93 60.40 -2.68
CA HIS A 186 -6.78 61.26 -3.52
C HIS A 186 -8.11 61.59 -2.83
N SER A 187 -8.63 62.80 -3.04
CA SER A 187 -9.90 63.26 -2.43
C SER A 187 -11.10 62.42 -2.88
N ASN A 188 -11.13 62.06 -4.17
CA ASN A 188 -12.15 61.18 -4.76
C ASN A 188 -11.99 59.71 -4.30
N PRO A 189 -12.97 59.11 -3.61
CA PRO A 189 -12.89 57.74 -3.11
C PRO A 189 -12.80 56.67 -4.21
N ILE A 190 -13.28 56.96 -5.43
CA ILE A 190 -13.18 56.02 -6.55
C ILE A 190 -11.71 55.81 -6.93
N VAL A 191 -10.91 56.88 -6.95
CA VAL A 191 -9.47 56.81 -7.23
C VAL A 191 -8.76 55.93 -6.20
N ARG A 192 -9.10 56.09 -4.90
CA ARG A 192 -8.55 55.26 -3.82
C ARG A 192 -8.95 53.79 -3.94
N GLU A 193 -10.19 53.50 -4.32
CA GLU A 193 -10.66 52.13 -4.60
C GLU A 193 -9.90 51.49 -5.77
N TYR A 194 -9.62 52.25 -6.83
CA TYR A 194 -8.80 51.79 -7.95
C TYR A 194 -7.35 51.55 -7.52
N ALA A 195 -6.75 52.44 -6.72
CA ALA A 195 -5.41 52.23 -6.16
C ALA A 195 -5.32 50.91 -5.38
N LEU A 196 -6.33 50.60 -4.54
CA LEU A 196 -6.42 49.31 -3.83
C LEU A 196 -6.47 48.11 -4.77
N LYS A 197 -7.33 48.15 -5.79
CA LYS A 197 -7.44 47.06 -6.78
C LYS A 197 -6.12 46.84 -7.52
N ILE A 198 -5.39 47.91 -7.79
CA ILE A 198 -4.11 47.80 -8.49
C ILE A 198 -3.03 47.20 -7.56
N ILE A 199 -2.95 47.64 -6.31
CA ILE A 199 -2.03 47.05 -5.31
C ILE A 199 -2.31 45.54 -5.13
N ALA A 200 -3.59 45.15 -5.08
CA ALA A 200 -3.99 43.75 -4.96
C ALA A 200 -3.53 42.87 -6.13
N ASN A 201 -3.49 43.41 -7.35
CA ASN A 201 -3.17 42.65 -8.56
C ASN A 201 -1.67 42.43 -8.77
N HIS A 202 -0.81 43.25 -8.17
CA HIS A 202 0.63 43.23 -8.45
C HIS A 202 1.53 42.90 -7.24
N ASN A 203 0.96 42.64 -6.06
CA ASN A 203 1.66 42.10 -4.89
C ASN A 203 2.96 42.85 -4.53
N PHE A 204 2.84 44.17 -4.37
CA PHE A 204 3.97 45.06 -4.10
C PHE A 204 4.38 45.06 -2.62
N SER A 205 5.68 44.96 -2.35
CA SER A 205 6.24 45.09 -0.99
C SER A 205 5.97 46.47 -0.36
N TRP A 206 5.96 47.53 -1.17
CA TRP A 206 5.63 48.89 -0.72
C TRP A 206 4.12 49.14 -0.53
N GLY A 207 3.27 48.23 -0.99
CA GLY A 207 1.81 48.38 -0.92
C GLY A 207 1.24 48.22 0.49
N GLU A 208 2.01 47.62 1.42
CA GLU A 208 1.55 47.33 2.78
C GLU A 208 1.23 48.61 3.57
N ASP A 209 2.09 49.63 3.50
CA ASP A 209 1.87 50.89 4.24
C ASP A 209 0.67 51.66 3.70
N VAL A 210 0.47 51.62 2.38
CA VAL A 210 -0.71 52.20 1.72
C VAL A 210 -1.99 51.49 2.15
N LEU A 211 -1.95 50.15 2.25
CA LEU A 211 -3.08 49.36 2.73
C LEU A 211 -3.40 49.65 4.21
N LYS A 212 -2.38 49.75 5.07
CA LYS A 212 -2.55 50.13 6.50
C LYS A 212 -3.21 51.49 6.64
N TYR A 213 -2.80 52.47 5.84
CA TYR A 213 -3.42 53.79 5.81
C TYR A 213 -4.89 53.70 5.38
N LEU A 214 -5.18 53.04 4.26
CA LEU A 214 -6.54 52.94 3.69
C LEU A 214 -7.48 52.04 4.50
N MET A 215 -7.00 51.16 5.37
CA MET A 215 -7.83 50.43 6.32
C MET A 215 -8.59 51.35 7.30
N ASN A 216 -8.09 52.57 7.50
CA ASN A 216 -8.73 53.60 8.33
C ASN A 216 -9.40 54.70 7.49
N ASP A 217 -9.69 54.42 6.22
CA ASP A 217 -10.32 55.39 5.31
C ASP A 217 -11.69 55.85 5.83
N ASN A 218 -12.00 57.14 5.61
CA ASN A 218 -13.28 57.72 6.03
C ASN A 218 -14.49 57.10 5.31
N LYS A 219 -14.28 56.47 4.15
CA LYS A 219 -15.29 55.74 3.42
C LYS A 219 -15.20 54.24 3.74
N LYS A 220 -16.26 53.71 4.36
CA LYS A 220 -16.33 52.32 4.85
C LYS A 220 -16.04 51.27 3.76
N GLU A 221 -16.47 51.51 2.52
CA GLU A 221 -16.24 50.56 1.42
C GLU A 221 -14.75 50.45 1.06
N VAL A 222 -14.01 51.56 1.11
CA VAL A 222 -12.56 51.61 0.84
C VAL A 222 -11.80 50.91 1.98
N ALA A 223 -12.15 51.23 3.23
CA ALA A 223 -11.57 50.58 4.42
C ALA A 223 -11.77 49.06 4.44
N ALA A 224 -12.98 48.59 4.13
CA ALA A 224 -13.29 47.16 4.07
C ALA A 224 -12.53 46.45 2.95
N LEU A 225 -12.38 47.09 1.78
CA LEU A 225 -11.61 46.55 0.66
C LEU A 225 -10.11 46.44 1.01
N ALA A 226 -9.53 47.46 1.64
CA ALA A 226 -8.13 47.46 2.08
C ALA A 226 -7.84 46.34 3.09
N ALA A 227 -8.70 46.18 4.11
CA ALA A 227 -8.55 45.12 5.11
C ALA A 227 -8.60 43.72 4.50
N LYS A 228 -9.49 43.52 3.52
CA LYS A 228 -9.61 42.26 2.77
C LYS A 228 -8.35 41.94 1.96
N ILE A 229 -7.76 42.94 1.31
CA ILE A 229 -6.54 42.76 0.51
C ILE A 229 -5.35 42.44 1.42
N MET A 230 -5.22 43.12 2.56
CA MET A 230 -4.16 42.88 3.54
C MET A 230 -4.13 41.41 4.02
N SER A 231 -5.29 40.88 4.41
CA SER A 231 -5.43 39.48 4.86
C SER A 231 -4.97 38.46 3.80
N ASN A 232 -5.21 38.72 2.51
CA ASN A 232 -4.74 37.84 1.43
C ASN A 232 -3.21 37.91 1.24
N LEU A 233 -2.62 39.08 1.44
CA LEU A 233 -1.17 39.27 1.36
C LEU A 233 -0.44 38.54 2.49
N ASP A 234 -0.98 38.58 3.72
CA ASP A 234 -0.42 37.85 4.87
C ASP A 234 -0.33 36.34 4.58
N MET A 235 -1.39 35.74 4.00
CA MET A 235 -1.39 34.32 3.63
C MET A 235 -0.39 33.99 2.50
N LEU A 236 -0.27 34.86 1.50
CA LEU A 236 0.73 34.71 0.41
C LEU A 236 2.16 34.81 0.95
N ASN A 237 2.41 35.76 1.84
CA ASN A 237 3.71 35.96 2.48
C ASN A 237 4.06 34.76 3.38
N LEU A 238 3.10 34.22 4.13
CA LEU A 238 3.32 33.03 4.94
C LEU A 238 3.58 31.79 4.07
N LYS A 239 2.87 31.64 2.95
CA LYS A 239 3.16 30.58 1.97
C LYS A 239 4.58 30.72 1.42
N LYS A 240 5.00 31.92 1.01
CA LYS A 240 6.38 32.20 0.55
C LYS A 240 7.42 31.89 1.64
N ALA A 241 7.15 32.31 2.88
CA ALA A 241 8.04 32.04 4.02
C ALA A 241 8.16 30.53 4.30
N THR A 242 7.06 29.78 4.21
CA THR A 242 7.05 28.32 4.37
C THR A 242 7.87 27.63 3.27
N LEU A 243 7.72 28.08 2.02
CA LEU A 243 8.54 27.59 0.90
C LEU A 243 10.03 27.92 1.08
N SER A 244 10.35 29.07 1.69
CA SER A 244 11.73 29.45 1.98
C SER A 244 12.41 28.61 3.08
N LYS A 245 11.62 27.92 3.92
CA LYS A 245 12.10 26.99 4.96
C LYS A 245 12.41 25.57 4.44
N GLY A 246 12.46 25.39 3.11
CA GLY A 246 12.85 24.13 2.47
C GLY A 246 11.69 23.18 2.17
N ILE A 247 10.44 23.60 2.38
CA ILE A 247 9.25 22.86 1.97
C ILE A 247 8.97 23.17 0.50
N THR A 248 8.84 22.13 -0.33
CA THR A 248 8.59 22.31 -1.76
C THR A 248 7.13 22.67 -2.04
N GLU A 249 6.87 23.34 -3.17
CA GLU A 249 5.49 23.60 -3.61
C GLU A 249 4.70 22.31 -3.83
N ASN A 250 5.37 21.24 -4.28
CA ASN A 250 4.76 19.94 -4.49
C ASN A 250 4.34 19.28 -3.16
N GLU A 251 5.19 19.32 -2.13
CA GLU A 251 4.83 18.81 -0.80
C GLU A 251 3.61 19.55 -0.24
N LEU A 252 3.59 20.88 -0.31
CA LEU A 252 2.45 21.66 0.17
C LEU A 252 1.17 21.36 -0.63
N ALA A 253 1.27 21.17 -1.94
CA ALA A 253 0.13 20.80 -2.79
C ALA A 253 -0.44 19.42 -2.42
N GLN A 254 0.40 18.44 -2.11
CA GLN A 254 -0.03 17.12 -1.65
C GLN A 254 -0.80 17.21 -0.31
N ILE A 255 -0.34 18.05 0.62
CA ILE A 255 -1.03 18.27 1.90
C ILE A 255 -2.41 18.90 1.68
N VAL A 256 -2.47 19.92 0.80
CA VAL A 256 -3.73 20.56 0.42
C VAL A 256 -4.71 19.54 -0.17
N GLU A 257 -4.27 18.66 -1.06
CA GLU A 257 -5.09 17.61 -1.66
C GLU A 257 -5.60 16.62 -0.60
N ILE A 258 -4.74 16.19 0.32
CA ILE A 258 -5.13 15.30 1.42
C ILE A 258 -6.20 15.96 2.29
N ILE A 259 -6.05 17.24 2.65
CA ILE A 259 -7.04 17.94 3.47
C ILE A 259 -8.35 18.11 2.70
N ASP A 260 -8.31 18.53 1.43
CA ASP A 260 -9.51 18.75 0.62
C ASP A 260 -10.35 17.48 0.44
N LYS A 261 -9.69 16.33 0.31
CA LYS A 261 -10.32 15.01 0.18
C LYS A 261 -10.96 14.50 1.47
N ASN A 262 -10.41 14.86 2.63
CA ASN A 262 -10.81 14.28 3.91
C ASN A 262 -11.68 15.22 4.77
N TYR A 263 -11.64 16.54 4.56
CA TYR A 263 -12.36 17.49 5.40
C TYR A 263 -13.36 18.33 4.59
N ASP A 264 -14.62 18.32 5.02
CA ASP A 264 -15.64 19.21 4.46
C ASP A 264 -15.49 20.65 4.95
N LEU A 265 -16.19 21.59 4.29
CA LEU A 265 -16.10 23.01 4.61
C LEU A 265 -16.61 23.34 6.03
N ASP A 266 -17.61 22.63 6.55
CA ASP A 266 -18.16 22.89 7.89
C ASP A 266 -17.13 22.51 8.96
N THR A 267 -16.54 21.33 8.81
CA THR A 267 -15.47 20.80 9.66
C THR A 267 -14.27 21.73 9.66
N ILE A 268 -13.80 22.16 8.48
CA ILE A 268 -12.67 23.09 8.37
C ILE A 268 -12.99 24.45 9.02
N LYS A 269 -14.21 24.96 8.90
CA LYS A 269 -14.62 26.20 9.57
C LYS A 269 -14.59 26.06 11.09
N LYS A 270 -15.05 24.92 11.62
CA LYS A 270 -14.97 24.63 13.06
C LYS A 270 -13.53 24.49 13.53
N ILE A 271 -12.68 23.77 12.79
CA ILE A 271 -11.23 23.69 13.04
C ILE A 271 -10.60 25.09 13.04
N HIS A 272 -10.98 25.94 12.08
CA HIS A 272 -10.47 27.30 12.02
C HIS A 272 -10.88 28.12 13.24
N HIS A 273 -12.16 28.11 13.59
CA HIS A 273 -12.67 28.83 14.75
C HIS A 273 -12.06 28.34 16.05
N ARG A 274 -11.80 27.03 16.17
CA ARG A 274 -11.28 26.46 17.41
C ARG A 274 -9.76 26.56 17.54
N TYR A 275 -9.05 26.42 16.43
CA TYR A 275 -7.60 26.25 16.44
C TYR A 275 -6.88 27.28 15.56
N LEU A 276 -7.20 27.36 14.27
CA LEU A 276 -6.37 28.14 13.34
C LEU A 276 -6.43 29.65 13.61
N GLN A 277 -7.55 30.21 14.06
CA GLN A 277 -7.66 31.65 14.38
C GLN A 277 -6.74 32.11 15.53
N HIS A 278 -6.18 31.18 16.30
CA HIS A 278 -5.23 31.48 17.37
C HIS A 278 -3.78 31.46 16.86
N ILE A 279 -3.52 30.73 15.78
CA ILE A 279 -2.22 30.64 15.11
C ILE A 279 -2.06 31.82 14.13
N PHE A 280 -3.11 32.09 13.36
CA PHE A 280 -3.18 33.21 12.42
C PHE A 280 -4.07 34.30 13.03
N LYS A 281 -3.65 35.58 13.04
CA LYS A 281 -4.41 36.69 13.66
C LYS A 281 -5.91 36.64 13.28
N LYS A 282 -6.80 36.95 14.24
CA LYS A 282 -8.27 36.92 14.04
C LYS A 282 -8.67 37.75 12.81
N ASN A 283 -9.42 37.14 11.88
CA ASN A 283 -9.81 37.66 10.55
C ASN A 283 -8.72 37.66 9.45
N ALA A 284 -7.51 37.14 9.69
CA ALA A 284 -6.46 37.08 8.68
C ALA A 284 -6.70 36.02 7.60
N ILE A 285 -7.59 35.05 7.82
CA ILE A 285 -7.91 34.01 6.84
C ILE A 285 -9.32 34.25 6.27
N PRO A 286 -9.47 34.45 4.95
CA PRO A 286 -10.77 34.46 4.31
C PRO A 286 -11.55 33.16 4.56
N GLN A 287 -12.85 33.25 4.86
CA GLN A 287 -13.72 32.10 5.16
C GLN A 287 -14.12 31.25 3.94
N ARG A 288 -13.28 31.27 2.90
CA ARG A 288 -13.44 30.47 1.69
C ARG A 288 -12.72 29.13 1.88
N LYS A 289 -13.27 28.07 1.30
CA LYS A 289 -12.75 26.69 1.49
C LYS A 289 -11.26 26.60 1.15
N THR A 290 -10.87 27.13 0.00
CA THR A 290 -9.50 27.10 -0.53
C THR A 290 -8.48 27.72 0.42
N GLU A 291 -8.78 28.88 0.99
CA GLU A 291 -7.91 29.63 1.89
C GLU A 291 -7.79 28.94 3.26
N LEU A 292 -8.89 28.38 3.77
CA LEU A 292 -8.87 27.63 5.03
C LEU A 292 -8.11 26.30 4.90
N ILE A 293 -8.26 25.59 3.78
CA ILE A 293 -7.45 24.38 3.47
C ILE A 293 -5.97 24.75 3.43
N CYS A 294 -5.63 25.82 2.72
CA CYS A 294 -4.25 26.27 2.62
C CYS A 294 -3.66 26.62 3.99
N ALA A 295 -4.42 27.31 4.84
CA ALA A 295 -3.98 27.63 6.21
C ALA A 295 -3.72 26.36 7.04
N MET A 296 -4.62 25.37 7.00
CA MET A 296 -4.44 24.09 7.68
C MET A 296 -3.24 23.32 7.13
N ALA A 297 -3.04 23.35 5.81
CA ALA A 297 -1.89 22.72 5.15
C ALA A 297 -0.56 23.34 5.60
N LEU A 298 -0.49 24.67 5.70
CA LEU A 298 0.69 25.38 6.19
C LEU A 298 1.02 24.99 7.64
N VAL A 299 0.00 24.85 8.50
CA VAL A 299 0.20 24.40 9.89
C VAL A 299 0.78 23.00 9.97
N PHE A 300 0.33 22.07 9.12
CA PHE A 300 0.90 20.72 9.11
C PHE A 300 2.23 20.63 8.39
N ALA A 301 2.52 21.55 7.46
CA ALA A 301 3.77 21.56 6.73
C ALA A 301 4.93 22.11 7.59
N ASP A 302 4.70 23.21 8.31
CA ASP A 302 5.73 23.91 9.08
C ASP A 302 5.80 23.47 10.54
N LYS A 303 7.01 23.15 11.01
CA LYS A 303 7.26 22.69 12.39
C LYS A 303 6.81 23.69 13.44
N ASP A 304 7.09 24.99 13.26
CA ASP A 304 6.81 26.01 14.27
C ASP A 304 5.30 26.27 14.36
N LEU A 305 4.62 26.34 13.22
CA LEU A 305 3.16 26.46 13.16
C LEU A 305 2.48 25.24 13.76
N PHE A 306 2.98 24.03 13.48
CA PHE A 306 2.47 22.81 14.08
C PHE A 306 2.64 22.80 15.61
N GLN A 307 3.80 23.21 16.12
CA GLN A 307 4.03 23.31 17.57
C GLN A 307 3.11 24.36 18.21
N GLY A 308 2.85 25.47 17.49
CA GLY A 308 1.81 26.43 17.85
C GLY A 308 0.46 25.74 18.04
N LEU A 309 -0.03 25.01 17.03
CA LEU A 309 -1.26 24.21 17.12
C LEU A 309 -1.23 23.23 18.30
N PHE A 310 -0.17 22.43 18.40
CA PHE A 310 -0.03 21.37 19.40
C PHE A 310 -0.11 21.91 20.83
N SER A 311 0.47 23.09 21.08
CA SER A 311 0.43 23.74 22.40
C SER A 311 -1.00 24.15 22.83
N PHE A 312 -1.89 24.44 21.87
CA PHE A 312 -3.29 24.79 22.14
C PHE A 312 -4.21 23.58 22.37
N LEU A 313 -3.79 22.39 21.96
CA LEU A 313 -4.60 21.17 22.17
C LEU A 313 -4.67 20.85 23.67
N SER A 314 -5.83 20.36 24.13
CA SER A 314 -5.96 19.84 25.49
C SER A 314 -5.10 18.58 25.66
N GLU A 315 -4.71 18.26 26.90
CA GLU A 315 -3.90 17.07 27.18
C GLU A 315 -4.58 15.77 26.69
N ASP A 316 -5.91 15.72 26.73
CA ASP A 316 -6.68 14.57 26.26
C ASP A 316 -6.63 14.44 24.73
N VAL A 317 -6.76 15.56 24.01
CA VAL A 317 -6.61 15.58 22.54
C VAL A 317 -5.17 15.26 22.13
N LYS A 318 -4.16 15.69 22.89
CA LYS A 318 -2.75 15.33 22.65
C LYS A 318 -2.50 13.83 22.79
N LYS A 319 -3.04 13.19 23.85
CA LYS A 319 -2.95 11.73 24.04
C LYS A 319 -3.58 10.96 22.88
N VAL A 320 -4.75 11.39 22.43
CA VAL A 320 -5.42 10.79 21.26
C VAL A 320 -4.62 11.02 19.97
N LEU A 321 -4.15 12.24 19.72
CA LEU A 321 -3.31 12.56 18.56
C LEU A 321 -2.06 11.66 18.51
N HIS A 322 -1.39 11.48 19.66
CA HIS A 322 -0.19 10.65 19.75
C HIS A 322 -0.47 9.21 19.31
N ILE A 323 -1.53 8.59 19.83
CA ILE A 323 -1.92 7.23 19.42
C ILE A 323 -2.31 7.18 17.94
N LEU A 324 -3.17 8.08 17.47
CA LEU A 324 -3.62 8.06 16.07
C LEU A 324 -2.45 8.26 15.09
N VAL A 325 -1.41 9.01 15.47
CA VAL A 325 -0.25 9.25 14.63
C VAL A 325 0.74 8.08 14.65
N TRP A 326 1.00 7.49 15.81
CA TRP A 326 2.00 6.44 15.94
C TRP A 326 1.45 5.05 15.58
N ASP A 327 0.24 4.69 16.01
CA ASP A 327 -0.35 3.36 15.75
C ASP A 327 -0.87 3.21 14.31
N GLY A 328 -1.25 4.31 13.67
CA GLY A 328 -1.56 4.40 12.23
C GLY A 328 -2.86 3.78 11.75
N GLU A 329 -3.79 3.46 12.66
CA GLU A 329 -5.05 2.82 12.30
C GLU A 329 -6.28 3.59 12.79
N LYS A 330 -7.46 3.03 12.50
CA LYS A 330 -8.73 3.49 13.07
C LYS A 330 -8.83 2.96 14.49
N HIS A 331 -8.93 3.87 15.46
CA HIS A 331 -9.07 3.48 16.87
C HIS A 331 -10.52 3.54 17.31
N ASN A 332 -10.96 2.48 17.98
CA ASN A 332 -12.28 2.43 18.59
C ASN A 332 -12.38 3.49 19.68
N THR A 333 -13.41 4.32 19.58
CA THR A 333 -13.65 5.45 20.48
C THR A 333 -13.83 5.01 21.94
N LYS A 334 -14.65 4.00 22.22
CA LYS A 334 -14.82 3.47 23.58
C LYS A 334 -13.53 2.92 24.18
N LYS A 335 -12.65 2.32 23.34
CA LYS A 335 -11.33 1.86 23.78
C LYS A 335 -10.46 3.04 24.21
N LEU A 336 -10.45 4.12 23.43
CA LEU A 336 -9.73 5.36 23.78
C LEU A 336 -10.30 6.01 25.05
N GLU A 337 -11.64 6.12 25.16
CA GLU A 337 -12.32 6.65 26.34
C GLU A 337 -11.96 5.87 27.60
N LYS A 338 -12.01 4.54 27.55
CA LYS A 338 -11.62 3.68 28.68
C LYS A 338 -10.14 3.79 29.03
N MET A 339 -9.27 3.85 28.02
CA MET A 339 -7.82 3.86 28.21
C MET A 339 -7.33 5.17 28.83
N PHE A 340 -7.95 6.30 28.49
CA PHE A 340 -7.54 7.61 28.97
C PHE A 340 -8.47 8.23 30.00
N GLY A 341 -9.64 7.64 30.27
CA GLY A 341 -10.65 8.21 31.15
C GLY A 341 -11.29 9.49 30.59
N ILE A 342 -11.46 9.56 29.27
CA ILE A 342 -11.93 10.75 28.54
C ILE A 342 -13.31 10.50 27.92
N GLN A 343 -14.00 11.58 27.53
CA GLN A 343 -15.23 11.51 26.74
C GLN A 343 -14.95 12.02 25.33
N ILE A 344 -15.24 11.20 24.33
CA ILE A 344 -15.07 11.50 22.90
C ILE A 344 -16.43 11.63 22.21
N ILE A 345 -17.43 10.85 22.65
CA ILE A 345 -18.79 10.88 22.09
C ILE A 345 -19.74 11.60 23.06
N GLU A 346 -20.51 12.54 22.51
CA GLU A 346 -21.63 13.20 23.18
C GLU A 346 -22.95 12.52 22.80
N LYS A 347 -23.84 12.38 23.78
CA LYS A 347 -25.20 11.87 23.57
C LYS A 347 -26.17 13.04 23.64
N ASP A 348 -26.79 13.36 22.51
CA ASP A 348 -27.92 14.29 22.51
C ASP A 348 -29.18 13.55 22.98
N GLU A 349 -29.58 13.79 24.24
CA GLU A 349 -30.76 13.17 24.87
C GLU A 349 -32.06 13.42 24.09
N TYR A 350 -32.13 14.49 23.29
CA TYR A 350 -33.34 14.88 22.57
C TYR A 350 -33.40 14.33 21.14
N LYS A 351 -32.26 14.11 20.47
CA LYS A 351 -32.23 13.73 19.04
C LYS A 351 -31.92 12.26 18.77
N LYS A 352 -31.60 11.45 19.79
CA LYS A 352 -31.09 10.07 19.62
C LYS A 352 -29.93 9.98 18.60
N ARG A 353 -29.14 11.06 18.50
CA ARG A 353 -27.97 11.13 17.61
C ARG A 353 -26.73 11.24 18.49
N THR A 354 -25.78 10.35 18.26
CA THR A 354 -24.43 10.45 18.80
C THR A 354 -23.60 11.36 17.91
N SER A 355 -22.90 12.31 18.51
CA SER A 355 -21.94 13.20 17.85
C SER A 355 -20.59 13.12 18.57
N PHE A 356 -19.52 13.49 17.87
CA PHE A 356 -18.21 13.63 18.51
C PHE A 356 -18.15 14.97 19.24
N CYS A 357 -17.44 15.01 20.38
CA CYS A 357 -17.14 16.27 21.05
C CYS A 357 -16.31 17.15 20.11
N ASP A 358 -16.60 18.45 20.08
CA ASP A 358 -15.91 19.40 19.19
C ASP A 358 -14.39 19.48 19.46
N ASP A 359 -13.92 19.01 20.63
CA ASP A 359 -12.50 18.90 21.00
C ASP A 359 -11.73 17.99 20.03
N TYR A 360 -12.37 16.95 19.50
CA TYR A 360 -11.75 15.94 18.63
C TYR A 360 -11.96 16.21 17.14
N ILE A 361 -12.46 17.40 16.77
CA ILE A 361 -12.79 17.75 15.38
C ILE A 361 -11.59 17.84 14.44
N LEU A 362 -10.37 17.85 14.99
CA LEU A 362 -9.13 17.74 14.23
C LEU A 362 -9.00 16.35 13.55
N PHE A 363 -9.68 15.34 14.07
CA PHE A 363 -9.60 13.96 13.60
C PHE A 363 -10.79 13.60 12.71
N GLN A 364 -10.56 12.61 11.86
CA GLN A 364 -11.63 12.00 11.09
C GLN A 364 -12.37 10.98 11.94
N ALA A 365 -13.67 10.86 11.69
CA ALA A 365 -14.55 10.12 12.56
C ALA A 365 -15.55 9.29 11.75
N GLN A 366 -15.76 8.05 12.16
CA GLN A 366 -16.73 7.14 11.57
C GLN A 366 -17.70 6.70 12.66
N ILE A 367 -18.99 7.01 12.51
CA ILE A 367 -20.04 6.67 13.49
C ILE A 367 -20.71 5.35 13.09
N GLY A 368 -20.83 4.43 14.06
CA GLY A 368 -21.60 3.21 13.87
C GLY A 368 -23.12 3.48 13.86
N TYR A 369 -23.82 3.07 12.80
CA TYR A 369 -25.26 3.33 12.62
C TYR A 369 -26.18 2.74 13.72
N TYR A 370 -25.78 1.64 14.37
CA TYR A 370 -26.62 0.92 15.34
C TYR A 370 -26.03 0.79 16.74
N TYR A 371 -24.71 0.89 16.87
CA TYR A 371 -24.00 0.70 18.14
C TYR A 371 -22.83 1.66 18.22
N GLU A 372 -22.76 2.44 19.31
CA GLU A 372 -21.61 3.29 19.66
C GLU A 372 -20.28 2.52 19.67
N GLU A 373 -20.35 1.21 19.88
CA GLU A 373 -19.22 0.28 19.84
C GLU A 373 -18.56 0.18 18.47
N ASN A 374 -19.21 0.69 17.42
CA ASN A 374 -18.70 0.73 16.06
C ASN A 374 -18.29 2.14 15.62
N SER A 375 -18.00 3.02 16.57
CA SER A 375 -17.50 4.37 16.30
C SER A 375 -15.96 4.45 16.41
N TYR A 376 -15.31 5.05 15.41
CA TYR A 376 -13.86 5.09 15.28
C TYR A 376 -13.34 6.51 15.00
N LEU A 377 -12.15 6.80 15.53
CA LEU A 377 -11.35 7.98 15.18
C LEU A 377 -10.11 7.58 14.42
N TYR A 378 -9.70 8.42 13.47
CA TYR A 378 -8.46 8.22 12.71
C TYR A 378 -7.92 9.53 12.16
N LEU A 379 -6.66 9.49 11.75
CA LEU A 379 -6.03 10.54 10.97
C LEU A 379 -5.67 9.97 9.60
N PRO A 380 -5.88 10.72 8.49
CA PRO A 380 -5.44 10.28 7.16
C PRO A 380 -3.94 9.95 7.14
N ASP A 381 -3.55 8.83 6.52
CA ASP A 381 -2.16 8.34 6.51
C ASP A 381 -1.14 9.36 6.00
N GLY A 382 -1.51 10.14 4.99
CA GLY A 382 -0.66 11.20 4.47
C GLY A 382 -0.35 12.26 5.55
N LEU A 383 -1.36 12.70 6.31
CA LEU A 383 -1.16 13.65 7.41
C LEU A 383 -0.37 13.03 8.56
N ARG A 384 -0.64 11.76 8.88
CA ARG A 384 0.08 11.02 9.91
C ARG A 384 1.60 11.03 9.66
N LYS A 385 2.03 10.66 8.44
CA LYS A 385 3.45 10.62 8.07
C LYS A 385 4.14 11.98 8.18
N ILE A 386 3.41 13.06 7.92
CA ILE A 386 3.93 14.42 8.05
C ILE A 386 4.07 14.78 9.53
N ILE A 387 3.01 14.57 10.31
CA ILE A 387 2.96 14.94 11.73
C ILE A 387 3.94 14.13 12.59
N LYS A 388 4.22 12.87 12.23
CA LYS A 388 5.26 12.04 12.90
C LYS A 388 6.60 12.77 13.06
N LYS A 389 6.98 13.61 12.08
CA LYS A 389 8.24 14.37 12.09
C LYS A 389 8.33 15.40 13.23
N TYR A 390 7.19 15.79 13.79
CA TYR A 390 7.09 16.88 14.77
C TYR A 390 6.61 16.42 16.15
N LEU A 391 6.13 15.19 16.29
CA LEU A 391 5.70 14.63 17.56
C LEU A 391 6.86 13.95 18.32
N PRO A 392 6.79 13.91 19.66
CA PRO A 392 7.73 13.13 20.47
C PRO A 392 7.67 11.64 20.09
N LEU A 393 8.85 11.02 20.01
CA LEU A 393 8.99 9.58 19.77
C LEU A 393 8.37 8.78 20.93
N PRO A 394 7.60 7.72 20.65
CA PRO A 394 7.10 6.81 21.67
C PRO A 394 8.24 5.99 22.30
N GLU A 395 8.03 5.46 23.50
CA GLU A 395 9.01 4.65 24.24
C GLU A 395 9.50 3.43 23.44
N ASP A 396 8.59 2.74 22.75
CA ASP A 396 8.89 1.57 21.93
C ASP A 396 9.26 1.91 20.47
N TYR A 397 9.69 3.15 20.18
CA TYR A 397 10.13 3.54 18.83
C TYR A 397 11.38 2.78 18.40
N GLU A 398 12.37 2.72 19.28
CA GLU A 398 13.60 1.95 19.08
C GLU A 398 13.44 0.53 19.60
N LEU A 399 14.22 -0.40 19.04
CA LEU A 399 14.37 -1.73 19.61
C LEU A 399 15.18 -1.62 20.91
N LEU A 400 14.58 -2.05 22.02
CA LEU A 400 15.14 -1.95 23.36
C LEU A 400 15.64 -3.32 23.83
N PRO A 401 16.95 -3.58 23.80
CA PRO A 401 17.50 -4.83 24.28
C PRO A 401 17.46 -4.93 25.81
N LEU A 402 17.27 -6.15 26.29
CA LEU A 402 17.16 -6.50 27.69
C LEU A 402 18.28 -7.48 28.08
N ASP A 403 18.93 -7.18 29.19
CA ASP A 403 19.94 -8.08 29.78
C ASP A 403 19.28 -9.28 30.48
N THR A 404 18.07 -9.10 31.01
CA THR A 404 17.30 -10.15 31.70
C THR A 404 15.83 -10.11 31.29
N ILE A 405 15.21 -11.28 31.14
CA ILE A 405 13.78 -11.43 30.84
C ILE A 405 13.00 -11.88 32.07
N LYS A 406 11.69 -11.59 32.09
CA LYS A 406 10.79 -12.15 33.11
C LYS A 406 10.58 -13.64 32.85
N LYS A 407 10.28 -14.40 33.91
CA LYS A 407 9.96 -15.82 33.80
C LYS A 407 8.74 -16.02 32.88
N THR A 408 8.89 -16.93 31.92
CA THR A 408 7.84 -17.42 31.02
C THR A 408 7.56 -18.89 31.30
N ASP A 409 6.48 -19.42 30.73
CA ASP A 409 6.15 -20.85 30.85
C ASP A 409 7.18 -21.72 30.11
N PHE A 410 7.65 -21.25 28.95
CA PHE A 410 8.57 -21.96 28.08
C PHE A 410 9.69 -21.04 27.57
N ILE A 411 10.85 -21.65 27.32
CA ILE A 411 11.99 -21.06 26.61
C ILE A 411 12.47 -22.10 25.60
N HIS A 412 12.56 -21.69 24.34
CA HIS A 412 13.13 -22.50 23.27
C HIS A 412 14.45 -21.89 22.81
N GLU A 413 15.54 -22.56 23.17
CA GLU A 413 16.89 -22.31 22.69
C GLU A 413 17.33 -23.52 21.88
N ASP A 414 17.53 -23.33 20.57
CA ASP A 414 17.91 -24.44 19.69
C ASP A 414 19.38 -24.85 19.87
N ASN A 415 20.23 -23.91 20.31
CA ASN A 415 21.68 -24.12 20.50
C ASN A 415 22.35 -24.77 19.28
N ALA A 416 21.90 -24.37 18.08
CA ALA A 416 22.36 -24.88 16.80
C ALA A 416 22.16 -26.40 16.56
N LEU A 417 21.30 -27.05 17.35
CA LEU A 417 20.92 -28.46 17.14
C LEU A 417 20.36 -28.70 15.74
N ILE A 418 19.66 -27.71 15.17
CA ILE A 418 19.15 -27.75 13.80
C ILE A 418 20.21 -28.14 12.76
N ILE A 419 21.47 -27.72 12.94
CA ILE A 419 22.56 -28.05 12.01
C ILE A 419 22.76 -29.57 11.92
N SER A 420 22.61 -30.27 13.03
CA SER A 420 22.74 -31.74 13.08
C SER A 420 21.47 -32.48 12.65
N GLN A 421 20.31 -31.81 12.66
CA GLN A 421 19.01 -32.43 12.42
C GLN A 421 18.44 -32.15 11.03
N ILE A 422 18.84 -31.05 10.38
CA ILE A 422 18.25 -30.62 9.11
C ILE A 422 18.42 -31.67 8.00
N ASP A 423 19.56 -32.35 7.93
CA ASP A 423 19.80 -33.42 6.96
C ASP A 423 18.89 -34.62 7.21
N LEU A 424 18.62 -34.94 8.48
CA LEU A 424 17.67 -35.98 8.86
C LEU A 424 16.25 -35.60 8.44
N PHE A 425 15.83 -34.34 8.66
CA PHE A 425 14.52 -33.85 8.25
C PHE A 425 14.36 -33.91 6.72
N ILE A 426 15.33 -33.37 5.97
CA ILE A 426 15.32 -33.38 4.50
C ILE A 426 15.31 -34.82 3.98
N THR A 427 16.15 -35.70 4.54
CA THR A 427 16.20 -37.12 4.16
C THR A 427 14.86 -37.81 4.41
N TYR A 428 14.24 -37.56 5.56
CA TYR A 428 12.94 -38.13 5.90
C TYR A 428 11.85 -37.73 4.90
N ILE A 429 11.84 -36.45 4.49
CA ILE A 429 10.89 -35.90 3.52
C ILE A 429 11.15 -36.50 2.12
N LYS A 430 12.40 -36.49 1.65
CA LYS A 430 12.79 -36.99 0.31
C LYS A 430 12.52 -38.48 0.12
N GLN A 431 12.50 -39.26 1.20
CA GLN A 431 12.14 -40.69 1.17
C GLN A 431 10.64 -40.94 0.99
N GLY A 432 9.80 -39.91 0.89
CA GLY A 432 8.36 -40.07 0.70
C GLY A 432 7.62 -40.55 1.94
N ASN A 433 8.23 -40.44 3.13
CA ASN A 433 7.63 -40.87 4.39
C ASN A 433 6.45 -39.98 4.83
N LEU A 434 6.30 -38.80 4.23
CA LEU A 434 5.18 -37.90 4.48
C LEU A 434 3.96 -38.30 3.63
N LYS A 435 2.92 -38.82 4.29
CA LYS A 435 1.60 -38.97 3.65
C LYS A 435 0.91 -37.62 3.57
N LEU A 436 0.56 -37.22 2.35
CA LEU A 436 -0.18 -36.00 2.06
C LEU A 436 -1.68 -36.30 1.92
N SER A 437 -2.51 -35.32 2.27
CA SER A 437 -3.97 -35.40 2.12
C SER A 437 -4.39 -35.23 0.66
N LYS A 438 -5.42 -35.97 0.22
CA LYS A 438 -5.90 -36.00 -1.17
C LYS A 438 -6.43 -34.65 -1.70
N ASN A 439 -6.86 -33.74 -0.82
CA ASN A 439 -7.59 -32.54 -1.22
C ASN A 439 -6.76 -31.24 -1.19
N HIS A 440 -5.60 -31.22 -0.54
CA HIS A 440 -4.86 -29.97 -0.31
C HIS A 440 -3.33 -30.12 -0.30
N ASP A 441 -2.78 -31.30 -0.63
CA ASP A 441 -1.34 -31.61 -0.53
C ASP A 441 -0.73 -31.31 0.86
N LYS A 442 -1.56 -31.12 1.89
CA LYS A 442 -1.11 -30.88 3.27
C LYS A 442 -0.69 -32.19 3.94
N PRO A 443 0.38 -32.19 4.75
CA PRO A 443 0.78 -33.34 5.56
C PRO A 443 -0.36 -33.81 6.47
N MET A 444 -0.61 -35.13 6.51
CA MET A 444 -1.56 -35.71 7.48
C MET A 444 -1.01 -35.58 8.91
N LYS A 445 -1.89 -35.32 9.90
CA LYS A 445 -1.49 -35.22 11.33
C LYS A 445 -0.71 -36.46 11.82
N SER A 446 -1.05 -37.64 11.31
CA SER A 446 -0.30 -38.88 11.60
C SER A 446 1.13 -38.84 11.06
N SER A 447 1.36 -38.29 9.87
CA SER A 447 2.70 -38.11 9.28
C SER A 447 3.53 -37.13 10.10
N VAL A 448 2.94 -36.00 10.50
CA VAL A 448 3.60 -34.97 11.33
C VAL A 448 4.04 -35.59 12.67
N LYS A 449 3.12 -36.28 13.35
CA LYS A 449 3.42 -37.01 14.59
C LYS A 449 4.52 -38.07 14.40
N THR A 450 4.51 -38.76 13.27
CA THR A 450 5.52 -39.78 12.96
C THR A 450 6.88 -39.13 12.75
N MET A 451 6.96 -38.02 12.02
CA MET A 451 8.21 -37.27 11.85
C MET A 451 8.73 -36.71 13.17
N ALA A 452 7.87 -36.10 13.99
CA ALA A 452 8.24 -35.57 15.30
C ALA A 452 8.89 -36.66 16.17
N LYS A 453 8.26 -37.84 16.21
CA LYS A 453 8.78 -39.00 16.94
C LYS A 453 10.05 -39.57 16.31
N TYR A 454 10.08 -39.71 14.98
CA TYR A 454 11.18 -40.31 14.24
C TYR A 454 12.44 -39.44 14.22
N CYS A 455 12.27 -38.12 14.20
CA CYS A 455 13.40 -37.19 14.19
C CYS A 455 13.68 -36.58 15.57
N HIS A 456 13.01 -37.08 16.62
CA HIS A 456 13.11 -36.58 18.00
C HIS A 456 13.02 -35.05 18.10
N VAL A 457 12.04 -34.47 17.40
CA VAL A 457 11.82 -33.03 17.42
C VAL A 457 11.32 -32.64 18.81
N LYS A 458 12.07 -31.76 19.49
CA LYS A 458 11.63 -31.10 20.71
C LYS A 458 10.59 -30.04 20.34
N GLU A 459 9.34 -30.27 20.70
CA GLU A 459 8.22 -29.37 20.38
C GLU A 459 8.21 -28.11 21.24
N PHE A 460 7.50 -27.09 20.77
CA PHE A 460 7.33 -25.84 21.52
C PHE A 460 6.42 -26.00 22.75
N TYR A 461 5.39 -26.82 22.66
CA TYR A 461 4.40 -26.98 23.71
C TYR A 461 4.27 -28.46 24.10
N ASP A 462 4.10 -28.70 25.39
CA ASP A 462 3.74 -30.02 25.94
C ASP A 462 2.21 -30.22 26.05
N ASP A 463 1.43 -29.21 25.66
CA ASP A 463 -0.04 -29.23 25.70
C ASP A 463 -0.62 -30.07 24.55
N LYS A 464 -1.64 -30.88 24.85
CA LYS A 464 -2.28 -31.81 23.89
C LYS A 464 -2.96 -31.10 22.72
N ASP A 465 -3.47 -29.88 22.95
CA ASP A 465 -4.16 -29.10 21.92
C ASP A 465 -3.17 -28.28 21.06
N LEU A 466 -1.90 -28.21 21.47
CA LEU A 466 -0.80 -27.50 20.80
C LEU A 466 0.34 -28.45 20.40
N GLU A 467 0.05 -29.74 20.17
CA GLU A 467 1.05 -30.72 19.77
C GLU A 467 1.61 -30.45 18.36
N TYR A 468 2.92 -30.69 18.20
CA TYR A 468 3.60 -30.78 16.91
C TYR A 468 3.75 -29.48 16.09
N ILE A 469 3.64 -28.31 16.72
CA ILE A 469 3.74 -27.01 16.04
C ILE A 469 5.12 -26.80 15.41
N LYS A 470 6.22 -27.12 16.10
CA LYS A 470 7.58 -26.95 15.54
C LYS A 470 7.76 -27.88 14.35
N THR A 471 7.37 -29.16 14.49
CA THR A 471 7.46 -30.12 13.39
C THR A 471 6.62 -29.68 12.19
N GLN A 472 5.41 -29.16 12.39
CA GLN A 472 4.56 -28.67 11.31
C GLN A 472 5.23 -27.51 10.55
N LEU A 473 5.79 -26.52 11.26
CA LEU A 473 6.51 -25.40 10.63
C LEU A 473 7.70 -25.86 9.79
N ILE A 474 8.49 -26.81 10.32
CA ILE A 474 9.63 -27.39 9.61
C ILE A 474 9.16 -28.11 8.33
N ILE A 475 8.13 -28.93 8.43
CA ILE A 475 7.58 -29.66 7.27
C ILE A 475 7.08 -28.71 6.20
N ASP A 476 6.22 -27.75 6.58
CA ASP A 476 5.60 -26.82 5.62
C ASP A 476 6.65 -25.99 4.88
N PHE A 477 7.72 -25.61 5.58
CA PHE A 477 8.86 -24.92 4.99
C PHE A 477 9.69 -25.84 4.07
N LEU A 478 10.09 -27.02 4.54
CA LEU A 478 11.02 -27.89 3.79
C LEU A 478 10.38 -28.58 2.58
N ILE A 479 9.07 -28.85 2.57
CA ILE A 479 8.37 -29.40 1.39
C ILE A 479 8.43 -28.42 0.22
N THR A 480 8.41 -27.12 0.52
CA THR A 480 8.35 -26.06 -0.48
C THR A 480 9.71 -25.51 -0.85
N ALA A 481 10.73 -25.78 -0.04
CA ALA A 481 12.12 -25.42 -0.29
C ALA A 481 12.83 -26.33 -1.29
N SER A 482 13.66 -25.72 -2.16
CA SER A 482 14.56 -26.41 -3.07
C SER A 482 15.72 -27.07 -2.30
N THR A 483 15.45 -28.21 -1.66
CA THR A 483 16.43 -28.93 -0.82
C THR A 483 17.42 -29.79 -1.63
N GLU A 484 17.41 -29.70 -2.96
CA GLU A 484 18.25 -30.53 -3.85
C GLU A 484 19.74 -30.12 -3.88
N LYS A 485 20.07 -28.89 -3.44
CA LYS A 485 21.42 -28.30 -3.55
C LYS A 485 22.21 -28.22 -2.23
N ILE A 486 21.78 -28.92 -1.18
CA ILE A 486 22.41 -28.83 0.15
C ILE A 486 23.45 -29.96 0.30
N ASP A 487 24.73 -29.61 0.16
CA ASP A 487 25.88 -30.53 0.34
C ASP A 487 26.48 -30.47 1.77
N ASP A 488 26.31 -29.34 2.48
CA ASP A 488 26.77 -29.09 3.84
C ASP A 488 25.63 -28.47 4.67
N SER A 489 25.36 -28.97 5.87
CA SER A 489 24.17 -28.60 6.67
C SER A 489 24.19 -27.13 7.10
N ILE A 490 25.38 -26.56 7.35
CA ILE A 490 25.54 -25.15 7.75
C ILE A 490 25.30 -24.22 6.56
N ASN A 491 26.07 -24.42 5.48
CA ASN A 491 25.93 -23.61 4.27
C ASN A 491 24.57 -23.83 3.60
N GLY A 492 24.01 -25.03 3.70
CA GLY A 492 22.67 -25.36 3.25
C GLY A 492 21.57 -24.60 3.97
N LEU A 493 21.66 -24.49 5.30
CA LEU A 493 20.73 -23.67 6.08
C LEU A 493 20.82 -22.19 5.68
N LYS A 494 22.04 -21.66 5.52
CA LYS A 494 22.26 -20.29 5.06
C LYS A 494 21.67 -20.06 3.68
N GLN A 495 21.95 -20.94 2.71
CA GLN A 495 21.42 -20.86 1.35
C GLN A 495 19.88 -20.91 1.35
N LEU A 496 19.29 -21.80 2.15
CA LEU A 496 17.85 -21.97 2.26
C LEU A 496 17.14 -20.70 2.79
N PHE A 497 17.72 -20.02 3.76
CA PHE A 497 17.19 -18.74 4.24
C PHE A 497 17.54 -17.55 3.33
N ASP A 498 18.69 -17.57 2.65
CA ASP A 498 19.00 -16.61 1.60
C ASP A 498 17.95 -16.66 0.48
N ASP A 499 17.58 -17.87 0.04
CA ASP A 499 16.54 -18.07 -0.96
C ASP A 499 15.15 -17.69 -0.43
N PHE A 500 14.92 -17.87 0.86
CA PHE A 500 13.69 -17.42 1.53
C PHE A 500 13.54 -15.91 1.54
N PHE A 501 14.59 -15.18 1.91
CA PHE A 501 14.56 -13.72 1.98
C PHE A 501 14.61 -13.07 0.59
N LYS A 502 15.32 -13.68 -0.38
CA LYS A 502 15.39 -13.21 -1.77
C LYS A 502 14.21 -13.63 -2.65
N TYR A 503 13.35 -14.54 -2.16
CA TYR A 503 12.18 -15.06 -2.88
C TYR A 503 12.52 -15.73 -4.24
N ASN A 504 13.73 -16.27 -4.39
CA ASN A 504 14.23 -16.79 -5.67
C ASN A 504 13.63 -18.15 -6.05
N ASP A 505 13.60 -19.09 -5.11
CA ASP A 505 13.21 -20.49 -5.36
C ASP A 505 11.96 -20.94 -4.55
N LEU A 506 11.49 -20.12 -3.59
CA LEU A 506 10.35 -20.43 -2.72
C LEU A 506 9.00 -19.94 -3.25
N LYS A 507 8.78 -19.94 -4.58
CA LYS A 507 7.49 -19.53 -5.17
C LYS A 507 6.28 -20.29 -4.63
N LYS A 508 6.50 -21.44 -3.97
CA LYS A 508 5.47 -22.27 -3.33
C LYS A 508 5.27 -22.00 -1.83
N TYR A 509 6.26 -21.47 -1.09
CA TYR A 509 6.09 -21.14 0.32
C TYR A 509 5.52 -19.74 0.48
N GLN A 510 4.29 -19.62 0.96
CA GLN A 510 3.62 -18.34 1.15
C GLN A 510 3.56 -17.99 2.63
N LEU A 511 3.99 -16.79 3.01
CA LEU A 511 4.01 -16.34 4.41
C LEU A 511 2.62 -16.37 5.05
N ARG A 512 1.56 -16.17 4.27
CA ARG A 512 0.18 -16.30 4.75
C ARG A 512 -0.13 -17.67 5.37
N ASN A 513 0.60 -18.72 5.02
CA ASN A 513 0.40 -20.05 5.59
C ASN A 513 0.73 -20.10 7.09
N LEU A 514 1.50 -19.13 7.60
CA LEU A 514 1.75 -18.95 9.02
C LEU A 514 0.53 -18.46 9.81
N LEU A 515 -0.50 -17.95 9.12
CA LEU A 515 -1.74 -17.43 9.72
C LEU A 515 -2.83 -18.51 9.73
N SER A 516 -2.60 -19.60 10.45
CA SER A 516 -3.49 -20.77 10.47
C SER A 516 -4.92 -20.48 10.99
N HIS A 517 -5.10 -19.41 11.76
CA HIS A 517 -6.39 -18.93 12.24
C HIS A 517 -7.21 -18.21 11.16
N VAL A 518 -6.56 -17.72 10.10
CA VAL A 518 -7.21 -17.03 8.99
C VAL A 518 -7.79 -18.04 8.02
N LYS A 519 -9.09 -17.89 7.73
CA LYS A 519 -9.85 -18.68 6.78
C LYS A 519 -10.35 -17.82 5.62
N GLY A 520 -10.76 -18.48 4.55
CA GLY A 520 -11.16 -17.83 3.30
C GLY A 520 -10.22 -18.19 2.17
N ASP A 521 -10.57 -17.74 0.96
CA ASP A 521 -9.82 -18.02 -0.25
C ASP A 521 -9.44 -16.72 -0.96
N LEU A 522 -8.14 -16.53 -1.17
CA LEU A 522 -7.57 -15.40 -1.89
C LEU A 522 -7.25 -15.74 -3.36
N THR A 523 -7.49 -16.98 -3.81
CA THR A 523 -7.26 -17.35 -5.23
C THR A 523 -8.06 -16.51 -6.21
N TYR A 524 -9.11 -15.83 -5.75
CA TYR A 524 -9.93 -14.89 -6.52
C TYR A 524 -9.42 -13.44 -6.55
N THR A 525 -8.31 -13.10 -5.88
CA THR A 525 -7.81 -11.71 -5.90
C THR A 525 -7.08 -11.42 -7.21
N TYR A 526 -7.55 -10.39 -7.95
CA TYR A 526 -6.90 -9.79 -9.13
C TYR A 526 -5.47 -9.24 -8.89
N TYR A 527 -4.96 -9.33 -7.67
CA TYR A 527 -3.70 -8.75 -7.22
C TYR A 527 -2.64 -9.84 -7.06
N ASP A 528 -1.57 -9.72 -7.84
CA ASP A 528 -0.36 -10.52 -7.66
C ASP A 528 0.32 -10.11 -6.34
N ASN A 529 0.07 -10.86 -5.26
CA ASN A 529 0.67 -10.62 -3.94
C ASN A 529 2.18 -10.94 -3.90
N LYS A 530 2.81 -11.30 -5.04
CA LYS A 530 4.25 -11.58 -5.11
C LYS A 530 5.11 -10.42 -4.62
N GLN A 531 4.78 -9.20 -5.03
CA GLN A 531 5.54 -8.02 -4.61
C GLN A 531 5.41 -7.76 -3.09
N ASN A 532 4.22 -8.02 -2.52
CA ASN A 532 4.01 -7.93 -1.08
C ASN A 532 4.86 -8.98 -0.34
N GLU A 533 4.83 -10.24 -0.78
CA GLU A 533 5.66 -11.31 -0.20
C GLU A 533 7.15 -10.94 -0.22
N GLU A 534 7.69 -10.46 -1.35
CA GLU A 534 9.08 -10.01 -1.48
C GLU A 534 9.41 -8.89 -0.48
N THR A 535 8.54 -7.88 -0.40
CA THR A 535 8.76 -6.72 0.48
C THR A 535 8.68 -7.08 1.97
N VAL A 536 7.73 -7.95 2.34
CA VAL A 536 7.59 -8.40 3.74
C VAL A 536 8.76 -9.28 4.17
N ARG A 537 9.28 -10.14 3.29
CA ARG A 537 10.47 -10.95 3.56
C ARG A 537 11.70 -10.09 3.78
N LEU A 538 11.90 -9.08 2.93
CA LEU A 538 12.97 -8.10 3.11
C LEU A 538 12.81 -7.32 4.43
N SER A 539 11.58 -7.00 4.81
CA SER A 539 11.28 -6.34 6.09
C SER A 539 11.67 -7.20 7.29
N PHE A 540 11.35 -8.51 7.27
CA PHE A 540 11.83 -9.44 8.29
C PHE A 540 13.35 -9.60 8.29
N PHE A 541 13.98 -9.67 7.12
CA PHE A 541 15.43 -9.74 7.01
C PHE A 541 16.12 -8.54 7.68
N ASN A 542 15.63 -7.33 7.41
CA ASN A 542 16.17 -6.10 8.01
C ASN A 542 15.91 -6.06 9.52
N LEU A 543 14.67 -6.39 9.95
CA LEU A 543 14.30 -6.42 11.36
C LEU A 543 15.19 -7.35 12.19
N LEU A 544 15.46 -8.56 11.68
CA LEU A 544 16.36 -9.50 12.37
C LEU A 544 17.79 -8.98 12.49
N ARG A 545 18.26 -8.21 11.50
CA ARG A 545 19.62 -7.64 11.50
C ARG A 545 19.80 -6.50 12.49
N GLU A 546 18.72 -5.80 12.83
CA GLU A 546 18.75 -4.76 13.87
C GLU A 546 18.98 -5.37 15.27
N MET A 547 18.55 -6.60 15.50
CA MET A 547 18.75 -7.35 16.75
C MET A 547 20.12 -8.08 16.84
N SER A 548 21.18 -7.48 16.27
CA SER A 548 22.50 -8.12 16.10
C SER A 548 23.37 -8.19 17.36
N ASP A 549 22.90 -7.66 18.49
CA ASP A 549 23.64 -7.59 19.76
C ASP A 549 23.46 -8.82 20.67
N TYR A 550 22.74 -9.85 20.19
CA TYR A 550 22.49 -11.10 20.91
C TYR A 550 21.84 -10.90 22.29
N ARG A 551 21.03 -9.84 22.47
CA ARG A 551 20.23 -9.62 23.68
C ARG A 551 18.76 -9.95 23.45
N TRP A 552 18.01 -10.06 24.54
CA TRP A 552 16.57 -10.34 24.47
C TRP A 552 15.80 -9.06 24.17
N TYR A 553 14.83 -9.15 23.28
CA TYR A 553 13.91 -8.07 22.95
C TYR A 553 12.49 -8.48 23.34
N LEU A 554 11.75 -7.56 23.95
CA LEU A 554 10.33 -7.79 24.25
C LEU A 554 9.54 -7.84 22.93
N ALA A 555 8.75 -8.89 22.73
CA ALA A 555 7.95 -9.05 21.51
C ALA A 555 7.01 -7.86 21.26
N LYS A 556 6.46 -7.27 22.33
CA LYS A 556 5.67 -6.03 22.25
C LYS A 556 6.50 -4.86 21.70
N ASN A 557 7.75 -4.69 22.14
CA ASN A 557 8.64 -3.65 21.65
C ASN A 557 8.98 -3.87 20.16
N ILE A 558 9.26 -5.12 19.73
CA ILE A 558 9.45 -5.46 18.31
C ILE A 558 8.21 -5.08 17.47
N ILE A 559 7.03 -5.47 17.92
CA ILE A 559 5.76 -5.18 17.24
C ILE A 559 5.53 -3.67 17.11
N ASN A 560 5.72 -2.93 18.20
CA ASN A 560 5.55 -1.49 18.24
C ASN A 560 6.58 -0.78 17.35
N HIS A 561 7.85 -1.19 17.40
CA HIS A 561 8.91 -0.70 16.54
C HIS A 561 8.55 -0.85 15.06
N CYS A 562 8.02 -2.00 14.63
CA CYS A 562 7.55 -2.21 13.27
C CYS A 562 6.49 -1.17 12.85
N PHE A 563 5.50 -0.91 13.69
CA PHE A 563 4.42 0.03 13.35
C PHE A 563 4.86 1.50 13.43
N TYR A 564 5.69 1.85 14.41
CA TYR A 564 6.17 3.21 14.61
C TYR A 564 7.13 3.64 13.50
N ASN A 565 7.92 2.71 12.97
CA ASN A 565 8.82 2.92 11.83
C ASN A 565 8.17 2.62 10.46
N ASP A 566 6.86 2.35 10.42
CA ASP A 566 6.11 2.01 9.19
C ASP A 566 6.76 0.87 8.38
N ILE A 567 7.30 -0.16 9.06
CA ILE A 567 7.83 -1.37 8.44
C ILE A 567 6.70 -2.08 7.68
N TYR A 568 6.93 -2.38 6.40
CA TYR A 568 5.91 -2.96 5.53
C TYR A 568 5.69 -4.44 5.82
N LEU A 569 4.51 -4.78 6.35
CA LEU A 569 4.14 -6.14 6.75
C LEU A 569 2.83 -6.63 6.12
N ASP A 570 2.24 -5.86 5.20
CA ASP A 570 0.96 -6.17 4.55
C ASP A 570 1.14 -7.28 3.50
N ILE A 571 1.10 -8.56 3.93
CA ILE A 571 1.19 -9.72 3.03
C ILE A 571 -0.06 -9.90 2.13
N VAL A 572 -1.17 -9.30 2.51
CA VAL A 572 -2.45 -9.33 1.78
C VAL A 572 -3.02 -7.92 1.78
N ASP A 573 -3.49 -7.44 0.64
CA ASP A 573 -4.17 -6.15 0.56
C ASP A 573 -5.37 -6.05 1.55
N ARG A 574 -5.56 -4.87 2.15
CA ARG A 574 -6.58 -4.65 3.20
C ARG A 574 -8.00 -4.79 2.66
N ASP A 575 -8.26 -4.35 1.42
CA ASP A 575 -9.59 -4.53 0.80
C ASP A 575 -9.83 -6.00 0.47
N GLY A 576 -8.82 -6.69 -0.07
CA GLY A 576 -8.86 -8.14 -0.29
C GLY A 576 -9.15 -8.91 1.01
N ALA A 577 -8.45 -8.57 2.09
CA ALA A 577 -8.67 -9.17 3.40
C ALA A 577 -10.11 -8.95 3.89
N SER A 578 -10.64 -7.73 3.79
CA SER A 578 -11.99 -7.41 4.24
C SER A 578 -13.10 -8.18 3.53
N ARG A 579 -12.90 -8.52 2.24
CA ARG A 579 -13.90 -9.20 1.42
C ARG A 579 -13.83 -10.72 1.53
N TYR A 580 -12.63 -11.26 1.66
CA TYR A 580 -12.40 -12.69 1.44
C TYR A 580 -11.91 -13.43 2.70
N LEU A 581 -11.30 -12.73 3.65
CA LEU A 581 -10.70 -13.35 4.83
C LEU A 581 -11.58 -13.19 6.07
N TYR A 582 -11.56 -14.23 6.91
CA TYR A 582 -12.33 -14.27 8.14
C TYR A 582 -11.70 -15.22 9.15
N TYR A 583 -12.17 -15.15 10.39
CA TYR A 583 -11.90 -16.10 11.45
C TYR A 583 -13.23 -16.45 12.16
N ASN A 584 -13.30 -17.50 13.00
CA ASN A 584 -14.56 -17.87 13.64
C ASN A 584 -14.57 -17.48 15.10
N LYS A 585 -15.70 -16.93 15.53
CA LYS A 585 -15.95 -16.56 16.92
C LYS A 585 -17.23 -17.22 17.43
N ILE A 586 -17.28 -17.50 18.73
CA ILE A 586 -18.51 -17.96 19.39
C ILE A 586 -19.46 -16.76 19.53
N HIS A 587 -20.69 -16.91 19.04
CA HIS A 587 -21.74 -15.92 19.19
C HIS A 587 -22.31 -15.96 20.61
N LYS A 588 -22.72 -14.79 21.13
CA LYS A 588 -23.30 -14.60 22.48
C LYS A 588 -24.49 -15.52 22.84
N TYR A 589 -25.14 -16.15 21.85
CA TYR A 589 -26.31 -17.02 22.02
C TYR A 589 -26.07 -18.50 21.61
N GLY A 590 -24.80 -18.94 21.55
CA GLY A 590 -24.47 -20.36 21.38
C GLY A 590 -24.37 -20.88 19.94
N GLY A 591 -24.10 -19.99 18.96
CA GLY A 591 -23.84 -20.33 17.55
C GLY A 591 -22.46 -19.87 17.06
N TYR A 592 -22.06 -20.31 15.86
CA TYR A 592 -20.80 -19.87 15.24
C TYR A 592 -21.00 -18.61 14.39
N ALA A 593 -20.14 -17.62 14.55
CA ALA A 593 -20.14 -16.42 13.73
C ALA A 593 -18.84 -16.31 12.92
N LYS A 594 -18.98 -16.23 11.59
CA LYS A 594 -17.91 -15.77 10.71
C LYS A 594 -17.65 -14.30 11.02
N THR A 595 -16.42 -13.96 11.38
CA THR A 595 -15.98 -12.57 11.60
C THR A 595 -15.02 -12.17 10.48
N GLU A 596 -15.46 -11.29 9.60
CA GLU A 596 -14.66 -10.78 8.48
C GLU A 596 -13.50 -9.91 8.97
N ILE A 597 -12.35 -10.04 8.32
CA ILE A 597 -11.14 -9.27 8.66
C ILE A 597 -11.22 -7.88 8.04
N SER A 598 -12.04 -7.03 8.64
CA SER A 598 -12.14 -5.62 8.22
C SER A 598 -10.83 -4.86 8.45
N GLY A 599 -10.66 -3.72 7.76
CA GLY A 599 -9.51 -2.85 7.95
C GLY A 599 -9.30 -2.34 9.39
N ILE A 600 -10.32 -2.44 10.25
CA ILE A 600 -10.24 -2.08 11.69
C ILE A 600 -9.47 -3.13 12.50
N ILE A 601 -9.67 -4.41 12.20
CA ILE A 601 -9.05 -5.51 12.97
C ILE A 601 -7.87 -6.12 12.23
N TYR A 602 -7.49 -5.56 11.08
CA TYR A 602 -6.48 -6.11 10.19
C TYR A 602 -5.12 -6.25 10.90
N LYS A 603 -4.66 -5.25 11.65
CA LYS A 603 -3.41 -5.34 12.44
C LYS A 603 -3.45 -6.46 13.47
N ASP A 604 -4.51 -6.52 14.26
CA ASP A 604 -4.66 -7.52 15.33
C ASP A 604 -4.86 -8.94 14.77
N ALA A 605 -5.47 -9.08 13.58
CA ALA A 605 -5.80 -10.37 12.98
C ALA A 605 -4.74 -10.89 12.00
N ILE A 606 -3.97 -10.01 11.35
CA ILE A 606 -2.99 -10.37 10.30
C ILE A 606 -1.58 -9.99 10.74
N LEU A 607 -1.31 -8.69 10.93
CA LEU A 607 0.07 -8.18 11.08
C LEU A 607 0.75 -8.67 12.36
N ILE A 608 0.08 -8.54 13.51
CA ILE A 608 0.63 -8.98 14.80
C ILE A 608 0.86 -10.50 14.82
N PRO A 609 -0.13 -11.35 14.46
CA PRO A 609 0.09 -12.79 14.35
C PRO A 609 1.17 -13.17 13.33
N LEU A 610 1.33 -12.42 12.23
CA LEU A 610 2.38 -12.68 11.25
C LEU A 610 3.77 -12.46 11.85
N ILE A 611 3.98 -11.35 12.57
CA ILE A 611 5.26 -11.10 13.25
C ILE A 611 5.56 -12.24 14.23
N LYS A 612 4.60 -12.60 15.09
CA LYS A 612 4.80 -13.65 16.10
C LYS A 612 5.10 -15.00 15.45
N SER A 613 4.30 -15.40 14.46
CA SER A 613 4.45 -16.69 13.76
C SER A 613 5.76 -16.79 12.98
N ALA A 614 6.22 -15.69 12.38
CA ALA A 614 7.53 -15.62 11.73
C ALA A 614 8.67 -15.86 12.74
N MET A 615 8.59 -15.28 13.95
CA MET A 615 9.60 -15.53 15.00
C MET A 615 9.61 -17.00 15.44
N PHE A 616 8.45 -17.65 15.55
CA PHE A 616 8.39 -19.09 15.80
C PHE A 616 8.98 -19.92 14.65
N LEU A 617 8.75 -19.53 13.39
CA LEU A 617 9.38 -20.18 12.24
C LEU A 617 10.91 -20.03 12.29
N PHE A 618 11.43 -18.82 12.50
CA PHE A 618 12.86 -18.58 12.61
C PHE A 618 13.47 -19.34 13.78
N SER A 619 12.73 -19.48 14.87
CA SER A 619 13.17 -20.25 16.04
C SER A 619 13.17 -21.76 15.80
N ALA A 620 12.24 -22.27 15.00
CA ALA A 620 12.22 -23.68 14.59
C ALA A 620 13.50 -24.08 13.84
N PHE A 621 14.14 -23.13 13.16
CA PHE A 621 15.40 -23.29 12.44
C PHE A 621 16.62 -22.67 13.16
N GLY A 622 16.49 -22.30 14.44
CA GLY A 622 17.61 -21.84 15.26
C GLY A 622 18.18 -20.45 14.91
N LEU A 623 17.50 -19.66 14.07
CA LEU A 623 17.91 -18.28 13.76
C LEU A 623 17.70 -17.35 14.96
N VAL A 624 16.64 -17.59 15.74
CA VAL A 624 16.32 -16.84 16.96
C VAL A 624 15.97 -17.79 18.10
N ASP A 625 16.29 -17.40 19.32
CA ASP A 625 15.72 -18.00 20.53
C ASP A 625 14.44 -17.26 20.89
N ILE A 626 13.48 -17.97 21.48
CA ILE A 626 12.20 -17.40 21.93
C ILE A 626 11.87 -17.80 23.37
N ALA A 627 11.24 -16.88 24.09
CA ALA A 627 10.59 -17.16 25.36
C ALA A 627 9.10 -16.80 25.24
N TYR A 628 8.23 -17.69 25.71
CA TYR A 628 6.79 -17.60 25.43
C TYR A 628 5.96 -18.31 26.51
N ASN A 629 4.70 -17.92 26.58
CA ASN A 629 3.70 -18.52 27.45
C ASN A 629 2.72 -19.36 26.64
N LEU A 630 1.79 -20.04 27.32
CA LEU A 630 0.60 -20.54 26.64
C LEU A 630 -0.11 -19.38 25.90
N PRO A 631 -0.63 -19.62 24.68
CA PRO A 631 -1.21 -18.56 23.87
C PRO A 631 -2.48 -18.00 24.52
N GLU A 632 -2.53 -16.68 24.67
CA GLU A 632 -3.70 -15.94 25.12
C GLU A 632 -3.81 -14.61 24.36
N ASN A 633 -5.02 -14.21 24.03
CA ASN A 633 -5.30 -12.96 23.33
C ASN A 633 -6.58 -12.33 23.89
N SER A 634 -6.45 -11.13 24.45
CA SER A 634 -7.56 -10.41 25.07
C SER A 634 -8.39 -9.58 24.08
N ILE A 635 -7.89 -9.40 22.85
CA ILE A 635 -8.51 -8.56 21.83
C ILE A 635 -9.37 -9.42 20.91
N LEU A 636 -8.76 -10.42 20.27
CA LEU A 636 -9.40 -11.33 19.32
C LEU A 636 -9.17 -12.77 19.78
N GLN A 637 -10.19 -13.61 19.67
CA GLN A 637 -10.13 -15.02 20.05
C GLN A 637 -10.80 -15.86 18.97
N GLU A 638 -10.12 -16.93 18.55
CA GLU A 638 -10.72 -17.95 17.71
C GLU A 638 -11.67 -18.80 18.54
N LYS A 639 -12.63 -19.43 17.86
CA LYS A 639 -13.61 -20.33 18.44
C LYS A 639 -12.97 -21.33 19.42
N GLU A 640 -13.56 -21.45 20.61
CA GLU A 640 -13.17 -22.41 21.66
C GLU A 640 -11.75 -22.22 22.24
N HIS A 641 -11.06 -21.15 21.86
CA HIS A 641 -9.70 -20.85 22.31
C HIS A 641 -9.62 -19.50 23.01
N LYS A 642 -8.69 -19.37 23.96
CA LYS A 642 -8.38 -18.09 24.64
C LYS A 642 -7.48 -17.18 23.80
N TYR A 643 -7.12 -17.61 22.60
CA TYR A 643 -6.19 -16.95 21.68
C TYR A 643 -6.79 -16.87 20.28
N LEU A 644 -6.27 -15.96 19.46
CA LEU A 644 -6.59 -15.95 18.03
C LEU A 644 -5.64 -16.88 17.29
N SER A 645 -4.34 -16.73 17.55
CA SER A 645 -3.28 -17.52 16.94
C SER A 645 -2.56 -18.35 17.99
N ILE A 646 -2.15 -19.56 17.63
CA ILE A 646 -1.32 -20.45 18.47
C ILE A 646 0.04 -19.83 18.85
N PHE A 647 0.43 -18.73 18.18
CA PHE A 647 1.67 -18.00 18.41
C PHE A 647 1.48 -16.79 19.33
N ASP A 648 0.27 -16.56 19.85
CA ASP A 648 -0.04 -15.35 20.62
C ASP A 648 0.76 -15.23 21.93
N GLY A 649 1.29 -16.34 22.43
CA GLY A 649 2.08 -16.42 23.66
C GLY A 649 3.50 -15.85 23.60
N LEU A 650 4.00 -15.44 22.42
CA LEU A 650 5.37 -14.90 22.28
C LEU A 650 5.63 -13.71 23.21
N GLN A 651 6.68 -13.80 24.04
CA GLN A 651 7.06 -12.74 24.98
C GLN A 651 8.39 -12.09 24.63
N TYR A 652 9.41 -12.89 24.27
CA TYR A 652 10.74 -12.39 23.99
C TYR A 652 11.39 -13.11 22.81
N VAL A 653 12.27 -12.40 22.10
CA VAL A 653 13.04 -12.92 20.97
C VAL A 653 14.48 -12.45 21.10
N ARG A 654 15.45 -13.29 20.73
CA ARG A 654 16.87 -12.92 20.61
C ARG A 654 17.46 -13.55 19.37
N LEU A 655 18.27 -12.80 18.61
CA LEU A 655 19.05 -13.36 17.51
C LEU A 655 20.15 -14.29 18.02
N THR A 656 20.32 -15.46 17.41
CA THR A 656 21.41 -16.38 17.77
C THR A 656 22.68 -16.08 16.96
N LYS A 657 23.83 -16.61 17.39
CA LYS A 657 25.08 -16.57 16.59
C LYS A 657 24.89 -17.26 15.22
N LEU A 658 24.14 -18.36 15.19
CA LEU A 658 23.80 -19.05 13.95
C LEU A 658 22.92 -18.17 13.05
N GLY A 659 21.90 -17.50 13.62
CA GLY A 659 21.07 -16.55 12.91
C GLY A 659 21.87 -15.41 12.30
N ALA A 660 22.81 -14.83 13.05
CA ALA A 660 23.70 -13.79 12.55
C ALA A 660 24.56 -14.26 11.36
N TYR A 661 25.06 -15.50 11.39
CA TYR A 661 25.78 -16.09 10.26
C TYR A 661 24.89 -16.30 9.03
N VAL A 662 23.69 -16.84 9.24
CA VAL A 662 22.69 -17.07 8.18
C VAL A 662 22.30 -15.74 7.52
N LEU A 663 22.14 -14.66 8.29
CA LEU A 663 21.81 -13.32 7.79
C LEU A 663 23.01 -12.56 7.17
N GLY A 664 24.20 -13.17 7.16
CA GLY A 664 25.42 -12.57 6.62
C GLY A 664 25.98 -11.41 7.46
N LEU A 665 25.64 -11.35 8.75
CA LEU A 665 26.26 -10.40 9.70
C LEU A 665 27.65 -10.86 10.15
N THR A 666 27.91 -12.17 10.10
CA THR A 666 29.22 -12.78 10.34
C THR A 666 29.62 -13.63 9.13
N GLN A 667 30.93 -13.65 8.82
CA GLN A 667 31.46 -14.38 7.66
C GLN A 667 31.70 -15.86 7.96
N GLU A 668 32.01 -16.18 9.21
CA GLU A 668 32.34 -17.52 9.67
C GLU A 668 31.47 -17.87 10.86
N TYR A 669 31.10 -19.15 10.96
CA TYR A 669 30.40 -19.70 12.10
C TYR A 669 31.17 -20.92 12.60
N GLU A 670 31.80 -20.77 13.75
CA GLU A 670 32.30 -21.90 14.50
C GLU A 670 31.15 -22.47 15.32
N MET A 671 30.78 -23.73 15.05
CA MET A 671 29.94 -24.46 15.98
C MET A 671 30.65 -24.46 17.32
N GLU A 672 30.03 -23.82 18.33
CA GLU A 672 30.39 -24.11 19.71
C GLU A 672 30.34 -25.62 19.84
N LYS A 673 31.36 -26.21 20.49
CA LYS A 673 31.41 -27.66 20.71
C LYS A 673 30.15 -28.04 21.48
N ILE A 674 29.07 -28.34 20.76
CA ILE A 674 28.13 -29.37 21.16
C ILE A 674 29.10 -30.50 21.44
N GLU A 675 29.21 -30.91 22.70
CA GLU A 675 29.75 -32.22 22.99
C GLU A 675 28.86 -33.13 22.14
N LYS A 676 29.30 -33.42 20.90
CA LYS A 676 28.77 -34.51 20.12
C LYS A 676 28.97 -35.63 21.10
N GLN A 677 27.90 -36.05 21.75
CA GLN A 677 27.90 -37.26 22.53
C GLN A 677 28.20 -38.32 21.49
N LYS A 678 29.50 -38.58 21.28
CA LYS A 678 29.99 -39.37 20.17
C LYS A 678 29.66 -40.79 20.56
N ALA A 679 28.63 -41.34 19.94
CA ALA A 679 28.44 -42.77 20.06
C ALA A 679 29.33 -43.49 19.06
N ASN A 680 30.12 -44.43 19.53
CA ASN A 680 30.86 -45.35 18.66
C ASN A 680 29.95 -46.53 18.33
N LEU A 681 29.91 -46.89 17.05
CA LEU A 681 29.18 -48.07 16.57
C LEU A 681 30.20 -49.15 16.31
N THR A 682 29.99 -50.29 16.94
CA THR A 682 30.79 -51.50 16.70
C THR A 682 29.86 -52.54 16.08
N LEU A 683 30.18 -52.96 14.85
CA LEU A 683 29.47 -54.03 14.18
C LEU A 683 30.17 -55.33 14.52
N ASP A 684 29.41 -56.32 14.98
CA ASP A 684 29.92 -57.65 15.27
C ASP A 684 30.39 -58.34 13.96
N GLU A 685 31.54 -59.03 14.03
CA GLU A 685 32.17 -59.65 12.87
C GLU A 685 31.56 -61.01 12.50
N GLU A 686 30.88 -61.67 13.45
CA GLU A 686 30.31 -63.02 13.30
C GLU A 686 28.78 -63.02 13.33
N ARG A 687 28.16 -61.94 13.82
CA ARG A 687 26.71 -61.82 13.99
C ARG A 687 26.21 -60.49 13.46
N LEU A 688 24.95 -60.44 13.03
CA LEU A 688 24.28 -59.19 12.63
C LEU A 688 23.81 -58.39 13.85
N LEU A 689 24.75 -58.07 14.74
CA LEU A 689 24.55 -57.29 15.95
C LEU A 689 25.35 -55.99 15.89
N ILE A 690 24.74 -54.89 16.33
CA ILE A 690 25.40 -53.59 16.42
C ILE A 690 25.39 -53.16 17.88
N HIS A 691 26.57 -52.87 18.40
CA HIS A 691 26.77 -52.26 19.71
C HIS A 691 26.92 -50.75 19.55
N ILE A 692 26.29 -49.99 20.45
CA ILE A 692 26.43 -48.53 20.53
C ILE A 692 26.96 -48.14 21.90
N GLU A 693 28.12 -47.49 21.92
CA GLU A 693 28.78 -46.98 23.11
C GLU A 693 28.74 -45.45 23.10
N GLY A 694 28.07 -44.83 24.07
CA GLY A 694 27.79 -43.39 24.09
C GLY A 694 26.35 -43.06 23.68
N GLU A 695 26.01 -41.78 23.56
CA GLU A 695 24.64 -41.32 23.34
C GLU A 695 24.53 -40.39 22.13
N ASP A 696 24.32 -40.96 20.94
CA ASP A 696 24.16 -40.17 19.71
C ASP A 696 22.76 -40.38 19.17
N VAL A 697 21.94 -39.33 19.19
CA VAL A 697 20.54 -39.38 18.77
C VAL A 697 20.42 -39.81 17.31
N VAL A 698 21.28 -39.28 16.43
CA VAL A 698 21.26 -39.58 14.99
C VAL A 698 21.64 -41.04 14.73
N LYS A 699 22.67 -41.54 15.41
CA LYS A 699 23.07 -42.95 15.28
C LYS A 699 22.06 -43.91 15.87
N ARG A 700 21.47 -43.61 17.04
CA ARG A 700 20.39 -44.43 17.62
C ARG A 700 19.20 -44.56 16.67
N LEU A 701 18.81 -43.46 16.05
CA LEU A 701 17.76 -43.45 15.02
C LEU A 701 18.12 -44.29 13.79
N ALA A 702 19.36 -44.17 13.32
CA ALA A 702 19.83 -44.99 12.20
C ALA A 702 19.76 -46.49 12.52
N LEU A 703 20.12 -46.88 13.74
CA LEU A 703 20.03 -48.27 14.21
C LEU A 703 18.58 -48.76 14.29
N GLU A 704 17.65 -47.97 14.83
CA GLU A 704 16.23 -48.32 14.91
C GLU A 704 15.57 -48.50 13.54
N LYS A 705 16.09 -47.85 12.50
CA LYS A 705 15.59 -48.00 11.12
C LYS A 705 16.00 -49.34 10.48
N VAL A 706 17.18 -49.85 10.81
CA VAL A 706 17.74 -51.05 10.17
C VAL A 706 17.61 -52.31 11.03
N GLY A 707 17.44 -52.13 12.34
CA GLY A 707 17.53 -53.20 13.33
C GLY A 707 16.49 -53.10 14.44
N GLU A 708 16.23 -54.24 15.06
CA GLU A 708 15.42 -54.36 16.26
C GLU A 708 16.28 -54.11 17.50
N LYS A 709 15.78 -53.26 18.40
CA LYS A 709 16.45 -52.97 19.66
C LYS A 709 16.36 -54.17 20.60
N ILE A 710 17.49 -54.72 21.01
CA ILE A 710 17.57 -55.80 22.02
C ILE A 710 17.74 -55.21 23.42
N SER A 711 18.54 -54.15 23.54
CA SER A 711 18.80 -53.43 24.79
C SER A 711 19.08 -51.95 24.51
N SER A 712 19.35 -51.15 25.56
CA SER A 712 19.74 -49.75 25.41
C SER A 712 21.02 -49.53 24.59
N VAL A 713 21.86 -50.57 24.43
CA VAL A 713 23.17 -50.49 23.77
C VAL A 713 23.38 -51.56 22.67
N HIS A 714 22.40 -52.41 22.38
CA HIS A 714 22.51 -53.46 21.35
C HIS A 714 21.30 -53.52 20.42
N TYR A 715 21.57 -53.65 19.13
CA TYR A 715 20.59 -53.78 18.06
C TYR A 715 20.87 -55.03 17.24
N ARG A 716 19.81 -55.72 16.81
CA ARG A 716 19.87 -56.89 15.93
C ARG A 716 19.36 -56.52 14.56
N VAL A 717 20.11 -56.89 13.53
CA VAL A 717 19.69 -56.71 12.14
C VAL A 717 19.37 -58.06 11.54
N GLY A 718 18.22 -58.18 10.89
CA GLY A 718 17.80 -59.35 10.14
C GLY A 718 16.90 -58.95 8.99
N TYR A 719 16.43 -59.92 8.20
CA TYR A 719 15.60 -59.63 7.02
C TYR A 719 14.33 -58.86 7.39
N ASN A 720 13.60 -59.29 8.42
CA ASN A 720 12.37 -58.62 8.85
C ASN A 720 12.63 -57.18 9.34
N SER A 721 13.65 -56.97 10.16
CA SER A 721 13.96 -55.63 10.69
C SER A 721 14.46 -54.70 9.58
N PHE A 722 15.31 -55.21 8.69
CA PHE A 722 15.92 -54.42 7.64
C PHE A 722 14.93 -54.12 6.51
N LEU A 723 14.09 -55.08 6.09
CA LEU A 723 13.09 -54.88 5.03
C LEU A 723 11.79 -54.25 5.53
N LYS A 724 11.68 -53.96 6.83
CA LYS A 724 10.54 -53.26 7.41
C LYS A 724 10.32 -51.93 6.67
N GLU A 725 9.08 -51.69 6.24
CA GLU A 725 8.65 -50.49 5.50
C GLU A 725 9.29 -50.30 4.11
N CYS A 726 9.86 -51.36 3.51
CA CYS A 726 10.23 -51.36 2.10
C CYS A 726 9.12 -51.97 1.25
N PHE A 727 8.64 -51.26 0.23
CA PHE A 727 7.54 -51.68 -0.65
C PHE A 727 7.99 -51.87 -2.10
N CYS A 728 9.13 -51.32 -2.48
CA CYS A 728 9.72 -51.49 -3.81
C CYS A 728 11.24 -51.68 -3.76
N GLU A 729 11.84 -52.07 -4.89
CA GLU A 729 13.30 -52.22 -5.03
C GLU A 729 14.06 -50.94 -4.67
N LYS A 730 13.53 -49.77 -5.04
CA LYS A 730 14.14 -48.48 -4.76
C LYS A 730 14.28 -48.23 -3.25
N ASP A 731 13.29 -48.62 -2.45
CA ASP A 731 13.33 -48.47 -0.99
C ASP A 731 14.48 -49.28 -0.39
N ILE A 732 14.67 -50.51 -0.88
CA ILE A 732 15.74 -51.40 -0.44
C ILE A 732 17.11 -50.79 -0.76
N GLN A 733 17.30 -50.33 -2.00
CA GLN A 733 18.54 -49.68 -2.43
C GLN A 733 18.85 -48.44 -1.58
N GLN A 734 17.86 -47.58 -1.33
CA GLN A 734 18.01 -46.40 -0.48
C GLN A 734 18.33 -46.76 0.97
N LYS A 735 17.73 -47.82 1.51
CA LYS A 735 18.00 -48.27 2.88
C LYS A 735 19.41 -48.85 3.04
N ILE A 736 19.95 -49.47 1.99
CA ILE A 736 21.37 -49.88 1.94
C ILE A 736 22.30 -48.67 1.90
N ILE A 737 21.98 -47.66 1.09
CA ILE A 737 22.75 -46.40 1.05
C ILE A 737 22.72 -45.71 2.42
N PHE A 738 21.54 -45.66 3.04
CA PHE A 738 21.36 -45.13 4.39
C PHE A 738 22.22 -45.87 5.43
N PHE A 739 22.24 -47.20 5.41
CA PHE A 739 23.10 -47.99 6.28
C PHE A 739 24.58 -47.60 6.09
N LYS A 740 25.04 -47.46 4.84
CA LYS A 740 26.44 -47.12 4.55
C LYS A 740 26.82 -45.72 5.03
N ASN A 741 25.91 -44.76 4.91
CA ASN A 741 26.17 -43.37 5.26
C ASN A 741 26.15 -43.13 6.78
N TYR A 742 25.23 -43.77 7.50
CA TYR A 742 24.96 -43.45 8.91
C TYR A 742 25.46 -44.50 9.90
N ILE A 743 25.74 -45.73 9.46
CA ILE A 743 26.18 -46.83 10.34
C ILE A 743 27.62 -47.21 10.05
N SER A 744 27.90 -47.70 8.85
CA SER A 744 29.27 -48.04 8.44
C SER A 744 29.41 -48.10 6.92
N SER A 745 30.34 -47.30 6.40
CA SER A 745 30.70 -47.28 4.98
C SER A 745 31.53 -48.49 4.56
N LYS A 746 32.17 -49.18 5.52
CA LYS A 746 32.98 -50.40 5.32
C LYS A 746 32.62 -51.44 6.41
N PRO A 747 31.47 -52.10 6.32
CA PRO A 747 31.06 -53.06 7.33
C PRO A 747 31.79 -54.41 7.19
N PRO A 748 31.85 -55.25 8.24
CA PRO A 748 32.48 -56.58 8.20
C PRO A 748 31.87 -57.52 7.15
N GLN A 749 32.56 -58.60 6.79
CA GLN A 749 32.17 -59.47 5.68
C GLN A 749 30.75 -60.03 5.80
N ILE A 750 30.35 -60.49 7.00
CA ILE A 750 28.99 -61.01 7.24
C ILE A 750 27.88 -60.00 6.90
N TRP A 751 28.14 -58.71 7.14
CA TRP A 751 27.20 -57.64 6.83
C TRP A 751 27.15 -57.37 5.33
N GLN A 752 28.30 -57.39 4.66
CA GLN A 752 28.35 -57.28 3.20
C GLN A 752 27.59 -58.42 2.54
N ASP A 753 27.77 -59.64 3.02
CA ASP A 753 27.07 -60.83 2.53
C ASP A 753 25.56 -60.75 2.79
N PHE A 754 25.15 -60.24 3.95
CA PHE A 754 23.74 -59.99 4.26
C PHE A 754 23.11 -58.96 3.31
N LEU A 755 23.75 -57.80 3.11
CA LEU A 755 23.24 -56.73 2.23
C LEU A 755 23.19 -57.20 0.77
N ASN A 756 24.22 -57.90 0.29
CA ASN A 756 24.24 -58.52 -1.03
C ASN A 756 23.16 -59.60 -1.16
N GLY A 757 22.94 -60.38 -0.10
CA GLY A 757 21.91 -61.40 -0.02
C GLY A 757 20.50 -60.83 -0.11
N ILE A 758 20.26 -59.64 0.45
CA ILE A 758 18.99 -58.91 0.26
C ILE A 758 18.80 -58.56 -1.21
N MET A 759 19.81 -57.96 -1.85
CA MET A 759 19.73 -57.56 -3.26
C MET A 759 19.45 -58.76 -4.19
N LYS A 760 20.08 -59.91 -3.93
CA LYS A 760 19.87 -61.14 -4.71
C LYS A 760 18.47 -61.75 -4.57
N LYS A 761 17.73 -61.39 -3.52
CA LYS A 761 16.38 -61.89 -3.21
C LYS A 761 15.28 -60.94 -3.66
N ILE A 762 15.60 -59.89 -4.40
CA ILE A 762 14.61 -58.96 -4.98
C ILE A 762 13.80 -59.70 -6.05
N ASN A 763 12.48 -59.51 -6.01
CA ASN A 763 11.52 -60.05 -6.99
C ASN A 763 11.70 -61.55 -7.30
N PRO A 764 11.61 -62.44 -6.30
CA PRO A 764 11.83 -63.88 -6.51
C PRO A 764 10.70 -64.56 -7.31
N LEU A 765 9.59 -63.85 -7.54
CA LEU A 765 8.42 -64.33 -8.27
C LEU A 765 8.23 -63.45 -9.51
N THR A 766 8.02 -64.09 -10.66
CA THR A 766 7.69 -63.43 -11.91
C THR A 766 6.21 -63.61 -12.23
N ILE A 767 5.57 -62.58 -12.75
CA ILE A 767 4.18 -62.66 -13.21
C ILE A 767 4.15 -63.44 -14.53
N GLU A 768 3.34 -64.49 -14.60
CA GLU A 768 3.00 -65.18 -15.84
C GLU A 768 1.60 -64.73 -16.27
N GLY A 769 1.52 -63.74 -17.16
CA GLY A 769 0.29 -62.98 -17.45
C GLY A 769 -0.76 -63.70 -18.32
N ASP A 770 -0.43 -64.83 -18.93
CA ASP A 770 -1.28 -65.48 -19.93
C ASP A 770 -1.96 -66.75 -19.40
N ILE A 771 -2.31 -66.81 -18.12
CA ILE A 771 -2.99 -67.95 -17.50
C ILE A 771 -4.33 -67.51 -16.90
N THR A 772 -5.41 -68.20 -17.29
CA THR A 772 -6.75 -68.00 -16.72
C THR A 772 -7.06 -69.11 -15.72
N VAL A 773 -7.59 -68.73 -14.56
CA VAL A 773 -8.07 -69.65 -13.52
C VAL A 773 -9.54 -69.98 -13.76
N TYR A 774 -9.88 -71.27 -13.84
CA TYR A 774 -11.26 -71.74 -13.90
C TYR A 774 -11.59 -72.57 -12.66
N ASN A 775 -12.77 -72.33 -12.08
CA ASN A 775 -13.34 -73.19 -11.06
C ASN A 775 -14.08 -74.34 -11.74
N LEU A 776 -13.75 -75.57 -11.36
CA LEU A 776 -14.50 -76.75 -11.74
C LEU A 776 -15.71 -76.89 -10.84
N THR A 777 -16.83 -77.30 -11.41
CA THR A 777 -17.92 -77.87 -10.62
C THR A 777 -17.42 -79.13 -9.92
N PRO A 778 -17.83 -79.40 -8.67
CA PRO A 778 -17.42 -80.57 -7.90
C PRO A 778 -18.10 -81.85 -8.42
N ASP A 779 -17.90 -82.13 -9.70
CA ASP A 779 -18.40 -83.28 -10.43
C ASP A 779 -17.30 -84.33 -10.55
N LYS A 780 -17.52 -85.50 -9.95
CA LYS A 780 -16.54 -86.59 -9.89
C LYS A 780 -16.13 -87.07 -11.28
N GLU A 781 -17.04 -87.04 -12.25
CA GLU A 781 -16.77 -87.51 -13.60
C GLU A 781 -15.86 -86.53 -14.35
N LEU A 782 -16.22 -85.24 -14.37
CA LEU A 782 -15.38 -84.19 -14.96
C LEU A 782 -13.99 -84.13 -14.32
N ILE A 783 -13.90 -84.26 -12.99
CA ILE A 783 -12.62 -84.27 -12.28
C ILE A 783 -11.78 -85.49 -12.69
N SER A 784 -12.40 -86.66 -12.81
CA SER A 784 -11.70 -87.87 -13.30
C SER A 784 -11.19 -87.67 -14.72
N ILE A 785 -12.02 -87.13 -15.62
CA ILE A 785 -11.65 -86.86 -17.01
C ILE A 785 -10.48 -85.88 -17.09
N LEU A 786 -10.52 -84.78 -16.35
CA LEU A 786 -9.41 -83.82 -16.28
C LEU A 786 -8.13 -84.42 -15.67
N ALA A 787 -8.27 -85.44 -14.83
CA ALA A 787 -7.16 -86.16 -14.23
C ALA A 787 -6.61 -87.29 -15.11
N THR A 788 -7.37 -87.85 -16.06
CA THR A 788 -6.98 -89.03 -16.85
C THR A 788 -6.81 -88.77 -18.35
N ASP A 789 -7.48 -87.78 -18.94
CA ASP A 789 -7.42 -87.51 -20.38
C ASP A 789 -6.03 -86.95 -20.81
N GLU A 790 -5.37 -87.67 -21.73
CA GLU A 790 -4.00 -87.38 -22.17
C GLU A 790 -3.86 -86.08 -22.98
N ILE A 791 -4.96 -85.52 -23.48
CA ILE A 791 -4.95 -84.25 -24.23
C ILE A 791 -5.16 -83.08 -23.27
N LEU A 792 -6.14 -83.18 -22.37
CA LEU A 792 -6.45 -82.15 -21.40
C LEU A 792 -5.29 -81.91 -20.41
N LYS A 793 -4.62 -82.98 -19.94
CA LYS A 793 -3.44 -82.88 -19.05
C LYS A 793 -2.31 -82.00 -19.61
N LYS A 794 -2.17 -81.88 -20.93
CA LYS A 794 -1.11 -81.06 -21.57
C LYS A 794 -1.39 -79.57 -21.50
N TYR A 795 -2.65 -79.19 -21.37
CA TYR A 795 -3.11 -77.79 -21.46
C TYR A 795 -3.69 -77.26 -20.15
N ILE A 796 -3.99 -78.16 -19.21
CA ILE A 796 -4.63 -77.87 -17.94
C ILE A 796 -3.65 -78.18 -16.82
N LEU A 797 -3.23 -77.15 -16.10
CA LEU A 797 -2.50 -77.28 -14.85
C LEU A 797 -3.52 -77.39 -13.71
N LYS A 798 -3.47 -78.49 -12.96
CA LYS A 798 -4.38 -78.75 -11.83
C LYS A 798 -3.93 -77.92 -10.62
N ALA A 799 -4.85 -77.18 -10.03
CA ALA A 799 -4.63 -76.39 -8.83
C ALA A 799 -5.54 -76.88 -7.69
N GLU A 800 -5.23 -76.47 -6.46
CA GLU A 800 -6.02 -76.84 -5.29
C GLU A 800 -7.45 -76.25 -5.34
N ASN A 801 -8.36 -76.82 -4.54
CA ASN A 801 -9.76 -76.38 -4.41
C ASN A 801 -10.58 -76.45 -5.71
N TYR A 802 -10.45 -77.56 -6.45
CA TYR A 802 -11.17 -77.78 -7.72
C TYR A 802 -10.93 -76.69 -8.75
N ARG A 803 -9.71 -76.13 -8.79
CA ARG A 803 -9.32 -75.12 -9.77
C ARG A 803 -8.41 -75.70 -10.83
N VAL A 804 -8.48 -75.11 -12.01
CA VAL A 804 -7.55 -75.39 -13.08
C VAL A 804 -7.02 -74.10 -13.70
N LEU A 805 -5.77 -74.15 -14.11
CA LEU A 805 -5.03 -73.07 -14.73
C LEU A 805 -4.81 -73.45 -16.20
N ILE A 806 -5.24 -72.59 -17.12
CA ILE A 806 -5.13 -72.83 -18.56
C ILE A 806 -4.49 -71.61 -19.18
N LYS A 807 -3.42 -71.82 -19.96
CA LYS A 807 -2.83 -70.73 -20.75
C LYS A 807 -3.86 -70.22 -21.76
N THR A 808 -3.96 -68.91 -21.94
CA THR A 808 -4.93 -68.28 -22.86
C THR A 808 -4.84 -68.88 -24.27
N ALA A 809 -3.62 -69.15 -24.74
CA ALA A 809 -3.34 -69.79 -26.03
C ALA A 809 -3.87 -71.23 -26.18
N HIS A 810 -4.30 -71.88 -25.10
CA HIS A 810 -4.75 -73.27 -25.08
C HIS A 810 -6.24 -73.43 -24.73
N ILE A 811 -6.94 -72.34 -24.39
CA ILE A 811 -8.37 -72.34 -24.06
C ILE A 811 -9.20 -72.99 -25.17
N ASN A 812 -9.00 -72.62 -26.43
CA ASN A 812 -9.75 -73.19 -27.55
C ASN A 812 -9.50 -74.69 -27.73
N LYS A 813 -8.28 -75.16 -27.44
CA LYS A 813 -7.94 -76.59 -27.49
C LYS A 813 -8.64 -77.36 -26.37
N VAL A 814 -8.68 -76.78 -25.18
CA VAL A 814 -9.41 -77.35 -24.03
C VAL A 814 -10.92 -77.36 -24.29
N LYS A 815 -11.51 -76.25 -24.75
CA LYS A 815 -12.95 -76.15 -25.08
C LYS A 815 -13.35 -77.18 -26.13
N LYS A 816 -12.54 -77.34 -27.19
CA LYS A 816 -12.78 -78.36 -28.21
C LYS A 816 -12.75 -79.77 -27.62
N ARG A 817 -11.73 -80.10 -26.82
CA ARG A 817 -11.57 -81.44 -26.23
C ARG A 817 -12.65 -81.76 -25.19
N LEU A 818 -13.05 -80.79 -24.39
CA LEU A 818 -14.20 -80.92 -23.48
C LEU A 818 -15.50 -81.15 -24.26
N GLY A 819 -15.70 -80.46 -25.38
CA GLY A 819 -16.83 -80.67 -26.28
C GLY A 819 -16.89 -82.09 -26.88
N GLU A 820 -15.75 -82.64 -27.29
CA GLU A 820 -15.63 -84.05 -27.74
C GLU A 820 -16.02 -85.06 -26.65
N LEU A 821 -15.88 -84.68 -25.38
CA LEU A 821 -16.19 -85.50 -24.21
C LEU A 821 -17.59 -85.20 -23.64
N GLY A 822 -18.42 -84.44 -24.35
CA GLY A 822 -19.80 -84.13 -23.96
C GLY A 822 -19.98 -82.89 -23.09
N TYR A 823 -18.91 -82.14 -22.81
CA TYR A 823 -18.96 -80.92 -21.99
C TYR A 823 -18.96 -79.67 -22.87
N PHE A 824 -20.04 -78.90 -22.83
CA PHE A 824 -20.14 -77.64 -23.55
C PHE A 824 -19.70 -76.48 -22.65
N VAL A 825 -18.67 -75.74 -23.07
CA VAL A 825 -18.17 -74.57 -22.33
C VAL A 825 -18.28 -73.33 -23.21
N ASP A 826 -19.35 -72.56 -23.07
CA ASP A 826 -19.52 -71.34 -23.87
C ASP A 826 -18.63 -70.20 -23.37
N LYS A 827 -18.65 -69.97 -22.05
CA LYS A 827 -17.96 -68.86 -21.39
C LYS A 827 -16.59 -69.29 -20.88
N MET A 828 -15.57 -69.12 -21.73
CA MET A 828 -14.17 -69.36 -21.36
C MET A 828 -13.27 -68.15 -21.66
N SER A 829 -13.84 -66.98 -21.96
CA SER A 829 -13.08 -65.76 -22.26
C SER A 829 -12.43 -65.17 -20.99
N PRO A 830 -11.23 -64.58 -21.09
CA PRO A 830 -10.68 -63.80 -19.99
C PRO A 830 -11.63 -62.63 -19.70
N ILE A 831 -12.07 -62.50 -18.45
CA ILE A 831 -12.78 -61.32 -17.99
C ILE A 831 -11.77 -60.18 -18.07
N SER A 832 -11.95 -59.25 -18.99
CA SER A 832 -11.24 -57.98 -18.97
C SER A 832 -11.74 -57.19 -17.76
N GLU A 833 -10.91 -57.09 -16.71
CA GLU A 833 -11.20 -56.28 -15.54
C GLU A 833 -10.99 -54.78 -15.83
N ASN A 834 -11.93 -53.98 -15.34
CA ASN A 834 -11.89 -52.52 -15.21
C ASN A 834 -10.95 -52.07 -14.10
#